data_AF-A0A842ZRP7-F1
#
_entry.id   AF-A0A842ZRP7-F1
#
_cell.length_a   1.000
_cell.length_b   1.000
_cell.length_c   1.000
_cell.angle_alpha   90.00
_cell.angle_beta   90.00
_cell.angle_gamma   90.00
#
_symmetry.space_group_name_H-M   'P 1'
#
loop_
_entity.id
_entity.type
_entity.pdbx_description
1 polymer ?
#
loop_
_entity_poly.entity_id
_entity_poly.type
_entity_poly.pdbx_seq_one_letter_code
_entity_poly.pdbx_strand_id
1 'polypeptide(L)'
;MRNSTVWKKGIVLFIVVLFVVTGINVVSKNVDSTLLNLDSNDDAGYKKDAGTDLPRALALYPGEVIDDTPGRGRTGTMSSSDTNDWYFFSVCQGQQIVFSVVPPSEFDINISLWTDRTVMVASSNNSGSTPETVTYTATYSGKWYVWLKYISGTETGQYTFSVVFNGQNDANSGTDAPNTRNAALLITPGTYFGFLDMNDPYDWYKFPVTVGQGIHVKLKMKNIAYLTDFDLQLYDPSGKLVYEGNQYYDDDLLYPADVAGEWNVRVDIFPGWIDVPQPTNWSYYSYGSGAYNLTLAIESSAPAPPGPIPQPQITPIAKTFKVTNDPDSTKDDFGYLAAIPACHYLDGGKRYLAPIIYTGDATPTAYYDDPTAFGTVDDTTQYLVDDWNAYLAMHDKTPVQYSVLLDPIEAAADIATHSWTSPQTTAVVAVDGSGFEDTVKTVLKRTATLRRKAVVEEIPGDSDKIVYIGGTACYPMFIGPKWCALNVSMFGTGGATPSISAILPFYMTMAQDWWPSPYDGEGPKTDIYYPVTRMGIWAASTDIISNRWNYKITKYAGDRYRFKVADVDSVINAKLTTTEASDLLVFLIDPQGNLRAPDLPAWNGPVNPIHVWNGLENPEYNPWRNWHPAPHTEYSAEVLHPEKGIWTAIVVPRDANGSNVKYTLNVDVRTVSQDRADATISAANAAVIASLNHMPLLYVTKDSVPAATASAFTTLGVTKVIFVERGEIGSAVRSSLPTIEKDLKTMQEIVDEIKSYPASENYITVSSLKTGDGYFAPAALLAAYHGSPVLPIEDAPGNPAGVADRIETWRLWDGDYYHGGRNSGSLPKANEPVNITKLGLFIQLVKFFLKKEATLPPLGLDADRYWNEEMYKGMNDYIVGLGLDRDGPEGYCFIAPRDDIYSILHSTMMGNNSYAGDIPGITPAYSSAIVVRDILYPALIFANPGRNITTSQLMNYPDGSNYGHGPSVFTSRVIKNIFQSHLRTFEGHCLWDAHLQRMNEGASVMYYLGHATGGSGISAQYLQTENCSYPDQIWWDSWRGYHYDYWQTSRDNGQVWYNPQPPTLYDIIHYKWVDQQMRNLRSNAIFYTSCVTGDGDGPMVYLDHGAVFWCGYAGARCLSPVSEQQAELFFQDIMVNGEPIGLALSKHLWKCSRDYTTGDPYRMYNQTSLQLNMIPCIYGDPNLIIYSPEWTSPVPADG
;
A
#
# COMPACT_ATOMS: atom_id res chain seq x y z
N MET A 1 1.49 -19.92 -67.82
CA MET A 1 0.78 -20.38 -69.04
C MET A 1 -0.65 -20.71 -68.66
N ARG A 2 -1.57 -20.27 -69.53
CA ARG A 2 -3.03 -20.47 -69.64
C ARG A 2 -3.61 -21.68 -68.86
N ASN A 3 -4.73 -21.63 -68.13
CA ASN A 3 -6.09 -21.07 -68.27
C ASN A 3 -7.11 -22.22 -68.39
N SER A 4 -8.36 -21.91 -67.99
CA SER A 4 -9.63 -22.65 -68.16
C SER A 4 -9.86 -23.81 -67.17
N THR A 5 -10.73 -23.73 -66.16
CA THR A 5 -12.00 -23.00 -65.94
C THR A 5 -13.14 -23.42 -66.87
N VAL A 6 -14.33 -23.57 -66.25
CA VAL A 6 -15.70 -23.34 -66.77
C VAL A 6 -16.53 -24.59 -67.08
N TRP A 7 -17.80 -24.75 -66.66
CA TRP A 7 -18.75 -24.15 -65.70
C TRP A 7 -20.07 -24.95 -65.85
N LYS A 8 -20.93 -25.00 -64.83
CA LYS A 8 -22.40 -24.74 -64.85
C LYS A 8 -22.98 -25.08 -63.46
N LYS A 9 -23.34 -24.09 -62.61
CA LYS A 9 -24.51 -23.17 -62.55
C LYS A 9 -25.67 -23.75 -61.71
N GLY A 10 -26.21 -23.07 -60.68
CA GLY A 10 -25.84 -21.73 -60.16
C GLY A 10 -26.69 -21.16 -59.00
N ILE A 11 -26.37 -19.88 -58.67
CA ILE A 11 -27.14 -18.78 -58.00
C ILE A 11 -27.25 -18.88 -56.45
N VAL A 12 -26.88 -17.92 -55.56
CA VAL A 12 -26.33 -16.53 -55.60
C VAL A 12 -25.80 -16.09 -54.18
N LEU A 13 -24.78 -15.20 -54.13
CA LEU A 13 -24.31 -14.20 -53.10
C LEU A 13 -23.53 -14.52 -51.76
N PHE A 14 -22.20 -14.30 -51.83
CA PHE A 14 -21.14 -13.63 -51.00
C PHE A 14 -21.31 -12.92 -49.60
N ILE A 15 -20.31 -13.16 -48.69
CA ILE A 15 -19.54 -12.29 -47.69
C ILE A 15 -19.55 -12.63 -46.16
N VAL A 16 -18.35 -12.51 -45.52
CA VAL A 16 -17.86 -12.56 -44.08
C VAL A 16 -17.45 -13.96 -43.52
N VAL A 17 -16.18 -14.36 -43.33
CA VAL A 17 -15.01 -13.96 -42.47
C VAL A 17 -15.02 -14.55 -41.04
N LEU A 18 -13.86 -15.15 -40.69
CA LEU A 18 -13.32 -15.50 -39.36
C LEU A 18 -14.01 -14.84 -38.15
N PHE A 19 -14.50 -15.67 -37.21
CA PHE A 19 -14.53 -15.45 -35.75
C PHE A 19 -15.00 -16.76 -35.07
N VAL A 20 -14.08 -17.62 -34.60
CA VAL A 20 -14.36 -18.62 -33.55
C VAL A 20 -13.05 -18.89 -32.79
N VAL A 21 -12.62 -17.93 -31.96
CA VAL A 21 -11.63 -18.09 -30.88
C VAL A 21 -12.35 -17.67 -29.60
N THR A 22 -12.43 -18.61 -28.67
CA THR A 22 -12.67 -18.43 -27.22
C THR A 22 -13.69 -17.36 -26.82
N GLY A 23 -14.97 -17.62 -27.11
CA GLY A 23 -16.06 -17.16 -26.26
C GLY A 23 -16.20 -18.10 -25.08
N ILE A 24 -15.41 -17.90 -24.02
CA ILE A 24 -15.83 -18.34 -22.69
C ILE A 24 -16.97 -17.40 -22.34
N ASN A 25 -18.20 -17.84 -22.61
CA ASN A 25 -19.37 -17.31 -21.93
C ASN A 25 -19.15 -17.60 -20.44
N VAL A 26 -18.57 -16.64 -19.72
CA VAL A 26 -19.06 -16.36 -18.38
C VAL A 26 -20.54 -16.14 -18.61
N VAL A 27 -21.35 -17.10 -18.18
CA VAL A 27 -22.78 -16.87 -18.03
C VAL A 27 -22.86 -15.76 -17.00
N SER A 28 -22.83 -14.50 -17.43
CA SER A 28 -23.65 -13.53 -16.76
C SER A 28 -25.04 -14.15 -16.87
N LYS A 29 -25.52 -14.69 -15.75
CA LYS A 29 -26.94 -14.55 -15.53
C LYS A 29 -27.11 -13.03 -15.56
N ASN A 30 -27.54 -12.51 -16.72
CA ASN A 30 -28.54 -11.48 -16.70
C ASN A 30 -29.67 -12.08 -15.87
N VAL A 31 -29.53 -11.97 -14.55
CA VAL A 31 -30.68 -11.96 -13.67
C VAL A 31 -31.41 -10.74 -14.19
N ASP A 32 -32.50 -11.03 -14.89
CA ASP A 32 -33.43 -10.04 -15.35
C ASP A 32 -33.64 -9.05 -14.19
N SER A 33 -33.23 -7.80 -14.37
CA SER A 33 -33.39 -6.74 -13.36
C SER A 33 -34.87 -6.43 -13.09
N THR A 34 -35.78 -7.14 -13.77
CA THR A 34 -37.22 -7.14 -13.53
C THR A 34 -37.69 -8.21 -12.53
N LEU A 35 -36.80 -8.94 -11.85
CA LEU A 35 -37.16 -9.89 -10.77
C LEU A 35 -36.96 -9.37 -9.35
N LEU A 36 -36.59 -8.10 -9.16
CA LEU A 36 -36.66 -7.44 -7.85
C LEU A 36 -38.08 -6.89 -7.64
N ASN A 37 -39.05 -7.77 -7.46
CA ASN A 37 -40.26 -7.44 -6.69
C ASN A 37 -39.85 -7.43 -5.20
N LEU A 38 -39.17 -6.36 -4.78
CA LEU A 38 -38.62 -6.17 -3.43
C LEU A 38 -39.69 -5.91 -2.35
N ASP A 39 -40.97 -5.81 -2.71
CA ASP A 39 -42.01 -5.29 -1.81
C ASP A 39 -43.03 -6.32 -1.29
N SER A 40 -42.84 -7.65 -1.47
CA SER A 40 -43.85 -8.62 -0.98
C SER A 40 -43.37 -9.84 -0.17
N ASN A 41 -42.08 -10.19 -0.17
CA ASN A 41 -41.58 -11.45 0.42
C ASN A 41 -40.37 -11.19 1.33
N ASP A 42 -40.61 -10.69 2.56
CA ASP A 42 -39.56 -10.48 3.58
C ASP A 42 -39.67 -11.53 4.69
N ASP A 43 -38.88 -12.58 4.54
CA ASP A 43 -38.85 -13.71 5.46
C ASP A 43 -37.62 -13.65 6.36
N ALA A 44 -37.87 -13.63 7.67
CA ALA A 44 -36.87 -13.59 8.72
C ALA A 44 -35.80 -12.48 8.59
N GLY A 45 -36.17 -11.33 7.98
CA GLY A 45 -35.31 -10.16 7.80
C GLY A 45 -34.33 -10.25 6.64
N TYR A 46 -34.44 -11.27 5.77
CA TYR A 46 -33.58 -11.41 4.59
C TYR A 46 -34.06 -10.60 3.37
N LYS A 47 -35.25 -9.98 3.42
CA LYS A 47 -35.86 -9.22 2.30
C LYS A 47 -35.95 -10.01 1.00
N LYS A 48 -36.09 -11.33 1.15
CA LYS A 48 -36.31 -12.32 0.10
C LYS A 48 -37.13 -13.47 0.67
N ASP A 49 -37.75 -14.22 -0.24
CA ASP A 49 -38.48 -15.45 0.04
C ASP A 49 -37.58 -16.52 0.72
N ALA A 50 -38.11 -17.18 1.76
CA ALA A 50 -37.51 -18.31 2.47
C ALA A 50 -37.26 -19.55 1.60
N GLY A 51 -37.80 -19.54 0.38
CA GLY A 51 -37.49 -20.48 -0.66
C GLY A 51 -38.32 -21.75 -0.55
N THR A 52 -38.69 -22.27 -1.71
CA THR A 52 -39.66 -23.37 -1.84
C THR A 52 -39.10 -24.78 -1.55
N ASP A 53 -37.79 -24.91 -1.35
CA ASP A 53 -37.10 -26.19 -1.15
C ASP A 53 -35.89 -26.10 -0.20
N LEU A 54 -35.54 -27.25 0.40
CA LEU A 54 -34.45 -27.39 1.38
C LEU A 54 -33.11 -26.70 1.01
N PRO A 55 -32.61 -26.75 -0.25
CA PRO A 55 -31.38 -26.04 -0.62
C PRO A 55 -31.46 -24.52 -0.55
N ARG A 56 -32.68 -23.95 -0.58
CA ARG A 56 -32.92 -22.50 -0.51
C ARG A 56 -33.33 -22.01 0.88
N ALA A 57 -33.45 -22.92 1.85
CA ALA A 57 -33.86 -22.60 3.20
C ALA A 57 -33.01 -21.49 3.83
N LEU A 58 -33.62 -20.59 4.59
CA LEU A 58 -32.94 -19.49 5.27
C LEU A 58 -32.49 -19.86 6.68
N ALA A 59 -31.35 -19.31 7.12
CA ALA A 59 -30.81 -19.56 8.45
C ALA A 59 -31.54 -18.71 9.50
N LEU A 60 -31.88 -19.31 10.65
CA LEU A 60 -32.38 -18.66 11.84
C LEU A 60 -31.39 -18.81 12.99
N TYR A 61 -31.30 -17.79 13.84
CA TYR A 61 -30.41 -17.74 15.00
C TYR A 61 -31.25 -17.55 16.26
N PRO A 62 -31.68 -18.65 16.89
CA PRO A 62 -32.40 -18.63 18.16
C PRO A 62 -31.50 -18.11 19.29
N GLY A 63 -32.06 -17.47 20.31
CA GLY A 63 -31.28 -16.93 21.44
C GLY A 63 -30.62 -15.56 21.19
N GLU A 64 -30.70 -15.05 19.96
CA GLU A 64 -30.18 -13.73 19.57
C GLU A 64 -31.20 -12.58 19.75
N VAL A 65 -30.73 -11.33 19.66
CA VAL A 65 -31.60 -10.13 19.57
C VAL A 65 -32.61 -10.28 18.43
N ILE A 66 -33.84 -9.85 18.65
CA ILE A 66 -34.87 -9.78 17.61
C ILE A 66 -34.84 -8.39 16.99
N ASP A 67 -34.40 -8.32 15.74
CA ASP A 67 -34.40 -7.12 14.89
C ASP A 67 -34.59 -7.51 13.41
N ASP A 68 -34.63 -6.53 12.50
CA ASP A 68 -34.85 -6.75 11.06
C ASP A 68 -33.58 -7.22 10.29
N THR A 69 -32.55 -7.69 11.00
CA THR A 69 -31.35 -8.23 10.37
C THR A 69 -31.59 -9.66 9.86
N PRO A 70 -30.96 -10.07 8.74
CA PRO A 70 -30.99 -11.44 8.25
C PRO A 70 -30.81 -12.52 9.34
N GLY A 71 -31.83 -13.36 9.52
CA GLY A 71 -31.85 -14.50 10.45
C GLY A 71 -32.30 -14.18 11.88
N ARG A 72 -32.45 -12.90 12.21
CA ARG A 72 -32.95 -12.40 13.51
C ARG A 72 -34.39 -11.90 13.44
N GLY A 73 -34.91 -11.70 12.23
CA GLY A 73 -36.34 -11.48 11.99
C GLY A 73 -37.20 -12.65 12.45
N ARG A 74 -38.45 -12.35 12.83
CA ARG A 74 -39.44 -13.31 13.36
C ARG A 74 -40.77 -13.25 12.63
N THR A 75 -40.76 -12.69 11.43
CA THR A 75 -41.91 -12.56 10.55
C THR A 75 -41.58 -13.13 9.18
N GLY A 76 -42.61 -13.53 8.44
CA GLY A 76 -42.50 -13.87 7.03
C GLY A 76 -43.83 -13.66 6.32
N THR A 77 -43.86 -13.74 4.99
CA THR A 77 -45.07 -13.56 4.19
C THR A 77 -45.35 -14.76 3.30
N MET A 78 -46.60 -15.20 3.28
CA MET A 78 -47.04 -16.33 2.44
C MET A 78 -48.27 -15.95 1.61
N SER A 79 -48.46 -16.65 0.49
CA SER A 79 -49.60 -16.45 -0.40
C SER A 79 -49.99 -17.72 -1.16
N SER A 80 -51.08 -17.68 -1.93
CA SER A 80 -51.42 -18.80 -2.82
C SER A 80 -50.39 -19.10 -3.92
N SER A 81 -49.51 -18.13 -4.25
CA SER A 81 -48.38 -18.32 -5.18
C SER A 81 -47.08 -18.70 -4.46
N ASP A 82 -47.00 -18.45 -3.15
CA ASP A 82 -45.85 -18.70 -2.32
C ASP A 82 -46.24 -19.54 -1.11
N THR A 83 -46.10 -20.85 -1.29
CA THR A 83 -46.80 -21.84 -0.45
C THR A 83 -45.89 -22.56 0.53
N ASN A 84 -44.58 -22.32 0.49
CA ASN A 84 -43.60 -23.09 1.25
C ASN A 84 -42.42 -22.21 1.66
N ASP A 85 -42.24 -22.10 2.98
CA ASP A 85 -41.11 -21.37 3.53
C ASP A 85 -40.27 -22.37 4.32
N TRP A 86 -39.00 -22.47 3.95
CA TRP A 86 -38.05 -23.35 4.62
C TRP A 86 -37.05 -22.54 5.43
N TYR A 87 -36.90 -22.93 6.69
CA TYR A 87 -35.93 -22.35 7.60
C TYR A 87 -35.02 -23.44 8.18
N PHE A 88 -33.84 -23.07 8.65
CA PHE A 88 -32.96 -23.97 9.37
C PHE A 88 -32.25 -23.29 10.55
N PHE A 89 -31.85 -24.09 11.54
CA PHE A 89 -31.07 -23.63 12.69
C PHE A 89 -30.19 -24.76 13.24
N SER A 90 -29.27 -24.41 14.14
CA SER A 90 -28.40 -25.35 14.87
C SER A 90 -28.95 -25.64 16.27
N VAL A 91 -28.79 -26.87 16.75
CA VAL A 91 -29.23 -27.29 18.11
C VAL A 91 -28.32 -28.40 18.65
N CYS A 92 -28.20 -28.52 19.97
CA CYS A 92 -27.50 -29.61 20.64
C CYS A 92 -28.42 -30.80 20.95
N GLN A 93 -27.86 -32.01 20.91
CA GLN A 93 -28.54 -33.23 21.32
C GLN A 93 -29.07 -33.11 22.76
N GLY A 94 -30.34 -33.44 22.96
CA GLY A 94 -31.01 -33.39 24.27
C GLY A 94 -31.72 -32.06 24.56
N GLN A 95 -31.42 -30.98 23.83
CA GLN A 95 -32.19 -29.74 23.93
C GLN A 95 -33.59 -29.93 23.34
N GLN A 96 -34.57 -29.29 23.97
CA GLN A 96 -35.95 -29.27 23.48
C GLN A 96 -36.17 -28.07 22.56
N ILE A 97 -36.47 -28.35 21.31
CA ILE A 97 -36.88 -27.38 20.28
C ILE A 97 -38.36 -27.08 20.50
N VAL A 98 -38.68 -25.80 20.70
CA VAL A 98 -40.06 -25.30 20.67
C VAL A 98 -40.17 -24.28 19.54
N PHE A 99 -40.90 -24.64 18.48
CA PHE A 99 -41.18 -23.73 17.37
C PHE A 99 -42.68 -23.45 17.31
N SER A 100 -43.05 -22.17 17.31
CA SER A 100 -44.43 -21.73 17.24
C SER A 100 -44.62 -20.74 16.10
N VAL A 101 -45.74 -20.83 15.38
CA VAL A 101 -46.13 -19.83 14.38
C VAL A 101 -47.55 -19.36 14.66
N VAL A 102 -47.78 -18.07 14.45
CA VAL A 102 -49.08 -17.41 14.53
C VAL A 102 -49.46 -17.03 13.10
N PRO A 103 -50.39 -17.76 12.46
CA PRO A 103 -50.90 -17.38 11.15
C PRO A 103 -51.69 -16.06 11.22
N PRO A 104 -51.69 -15.25 10.15
CA PRO A 104 -52.55 -14.08 10.06
C PRO A 104 -54.03 -14.48 10.04
N SER A 105 -54.91 -13.51 10.32
CA SER A 105 -56.37 -13.74 10.28
C SER A 105 -56.79 -14.28 8.92
N GLU A 106 -57.65 -15.31 8.93
CA GLU A 106 -58.16 -16.03 7.75
C GLU A 106 -57.13 -16.92 7.01
N PHE A 107 -55.88 -16.99 7.47
CA PHE A 107 -54.87 -17.93 6.97
C PHE A 107 -54.80 -19.21 7.80
N ASP A 108 -54.41 -20.29 7.13
CA ASP A 108 -54.16 -21.63 7.67
C ASP A 108 -52.76 -22.07 7.23
N ILE A 109 -51.83 -22.20 8.18
CA ILE A 109 -50.42 -22.53 7.93
C ILE A 109 -50.08 -23.74 8.80
N ASN A 110 -49.58 -24.81 8.19
CA ASN A 110 -49.10 -25.98 8.93
C ASN A 110 -47.59 -25.88 9.16
N ILE A 111 -47.11 -26.50 10.23
CA ILE A 111 -45.67 -26.57 10.53
C ILE A 111 -45.17 -28.00 10.61
N SER A 112 -43.94 -28.21 10.16
CA SER A 112 -43.27 -29.50 10.29
C SER A 112 -41.78 -29.33 10.53
N LEU A 113 -41.22 -30.20 11.37
CA LEU A 113 -39.81 -30.24 11.74
C LEU A 113 -39.14 -31.43 11.05
N TRP A 114 -37.98 -31.19 10.45
CA TRP A 114 -37.24 -32.12 9.60
C TRP A 114 -35.78 -32.22 10.03
N THR A 115 -35.21 -33.41 9.89
CA THR A 115 -33.77 -33.65 10.05
C THR A 115 -32.98 -33.23 8.80
N ASP A 116 -31.66 -33.15 8.93
CA ASP A 116 -30.72 -32.92 7.82
C ASP A 116 -30.79 -33.97 6.69
N ARG A 117 -31.19 -35.20 7.04
CA ARG A 117 -31.47 -36.30 6.10
C ARG A 117 -32.89 -36.30 5.54
N THR A 118 -33.56 -35.16 5.57
CA THR A 118 -34.91 -34.95 5.01
C THR A 118 -35.95 -35.90 5.58
N VAL A 119 -35.91 -36.18 6.89
CA VAL A 119 -36.90 -36.99 7.61
C VAL A 119 -37.75 -36.08 8.50
N MET A 120 -39.06 -36.07 8.30
CA MET A 120 -40.00 -35.36 9.17
C MET A 120 -40.13 -36.07 10.51
N VAL A 121 -39.96 -35.35 11.62
CA VAL A 121 -40.01 -35.90 12.98
C VAL A 121 -41.21 -35.44 13.80
N ALA A 122 -41.77 -34.28 13.48
CA ALA A 122 -42.91 -33.68 14.17
C ALA A 122 -43.66 -32.73 13.23
N SER A 123 -44.96 -32.56 13.45
CA SER A 123 -45.80 -31.63 12.70
C SER A 123 -47.00 -31.18 13.52
N SER A 124 -47.49 -29.96 13.27
CA SER A 124 -48.77 -29.45 13.79
C SER A 124 -49.61 -28.93 12.62
N ASN A 125 -50.92 -29.21 12.68
CA ASN A 125 -51.89 -28.95 11.60
C ASN A 125 -53.26 -28.50 12.19
N ASN A 126 -53.23 -27.59 13.15
CA ASN A 126 -54.42 -26.89 13.65
C ASN A 126 -55.12 -26.15 12.50
N SER A 127 -56.45 -26.12 12.51
CA SER A 127 -57.22 -25.50 11.45
C SER A 127 -57.36 -23.98 11.61
N GLY A 128 -57.19 -23.26 10.52
CA GLY A 128 -57.43 -21.81 10.43
C GLY A 128 -56.34 -21.00 11.14
N SER A 129 -56.66 -19.80 11.60
CA SER A 129 -55.67 -18.88 12.18
C SER A 129 -55.27 -19.21 13.62
N THR A 130 -55.40 -20.47 14.02
CA THR A 130 -54.99 -20.92 15.36
C THR A 130 -53.47 -21.07 15.36
N PRO A 131 -52.75 -20.54 16.38
CA PRO A 131 -51.31 -20.75 16.48
C PRO A 131 -50.94 -22.24 16.43
N GLU A 132 -49.89 -22.55 15.71
CA GLU A 132 -49.31 -23.88 15.63
C GLU A 132 -48.08 -23.95 16.53
N THR A 133 -47.82 -25.11 17.14
CA THR A 133 -46.62 -25.31 17.94
C THR A 133 -46.13 -26.74 17.83
N VAL A 134 -44.83 -26.89 17.57
CA VAL A 134 -44.13 -28.18 17.59
C VAL A 134 -43.11 -28.16 18.71
N THR A 135 -43.11 -29.22 19.52
CA THR A 135 -42.12 -29.46 20.56
C THR A 135 -41.43 -30.80 20.30
N TYR A 136 -40.10 -30.79 20.22
CA TYR A 136 -39.32 -32.00 19.96
C TYR A 136 -37.95 -31.94 20.65
N THR A 137 -37.51 -33.05 21.24
CA THR A 137 -36.16 -33.16 21.82
C THR A 137 -35.18 -33.62 20.75
N ALA A 138 -34.18 -32.79 20.45
CA ALA A 138 -33.19 -33.07 19.41
C ALA A 138 -32.44 -34.38 19.67
N THR A 139 -32.43 -35.27 18.67
CA THR A 139 -31.80 -36.60 18.76
C THR A 139 -30.33 -36.61 18.38
N TYR A 140 -29.84 -35.54 17.74
CA TYR A 140 -28.45 -35.33 17.37
C TYR A 140 -28.14 -33.83 17.37
N SER A 141 -26.88 -33.47 17.58
CA SER A 141 -26.39 -32.08 17.48
C SER A 141 -26.13 -31.71 16.01
N GLY A 142 -26.57 -30.54 15.58
CA GLY A 142 -26.33 -30.03 14.23
C GLY A 142 -27.55 -29.40 13.60
N LYS A 143 -27.66 -29.50 12.27
CA LYS A 143 -28.67 -28.79 11.47
C LYS A 143 -30.05 -29.44 11.55
N TRP A 144 -31.06 -28.62 11.81
CA TRP A 144 -32.47 -28.97 11.74
C TRP A 144 -33.22 -27.99 10.84
N TYR A 145 -34.30 -28.46 10.21
CA TYR A 145 -35.08 -27.69 9.27
C TYR A 145 -36.53 -27.58 9.72
N VAL A 146 -37.12 -26.40 9.55
CA VAL A 146 -38.55 -26.16 9.73
C VAL A 146 -39.16 -25.82 8.39
N TRP A 147 -40.29 -26.44 8.09
CA TRP A 147 -41.08 -26.16 6.92
C TRP A 147 -42.44 -25.65 7.35
N LEU A 148 -42.75 -24.44 6.90
CA LEU A 148 -44.07 -23.83 7.00
C LEU A 148 -44.78 -24.02 5.66
N LYS A 149 -46.05 -24.46 5.71
CA LYS A 149 -46.83 -24.75 4.51
C LYS A 149 -48.15 -24.01 4.53
N TYR A 150 -48.39 -23.22 3.50
CA TYR A 150 -49.68 -22.58 3.23
C TYR A 150 -50.75 -23.64 2.88
N ILE A 151 -51.89 -23.61 3.58
CA ILE A 151 -53.05 -24.48 3.31
C ILE A 151 -54.19 -23.67 2.68
N SER A 152 -54.59 -22.56 3.31
CA SER A 152 -55.66 -21.69 2.83
C SER A 152 -55.54 -20.27 3.37
N GLY A 153 -56.16 -19.30 2.69
CA GLY A 153 -56.08 -17.87 2.96
C GLY A 153 -56.52 -17.04 1.76
N THR A 154 -56.74 -15.74 1.97
CA THR A 154 -57.01 -14.79 0.88
C THR A 154 -55.92 -13.73 0.87
N GLU A 155 -55.36 -13.46 -0.32
CA GLU A 155 -54.28 -12.47 -0.54
C GLU A 155 -52.91 -12.93 0.01
N THR A 156 -52.00 -11.99 0.29
CA THR A 156 -50.69 -12.22 0.90
C THR A 156 -50.79 -11.89 2.39
N GLY A 157 -50.38 -12.81 3.26
CA GLY A 157 -50.50 -12.68 4.71
C GLY A 157 -49.14 -12.75 5.39
N GLN A 158 -48.89 -11.85 6.34
CA GLN A 158 -47.70 -11.88 7.18
C GLN A 158 -47.93 -12.76 8.42
N TYR A 159 -47.12 -13.79 8.60
CA TYR A 159 -47.11 -14.62 9.81
C TYR A 159 -45.99 -14.18 10.75
N THR A 160 -46.12 -14.53 12.03
CA THR A 160 -45.07 -14.32 13.04
C THR A 160 -44.70 -15.66 13.66
N PHE A 161 -43.42 -15.92 13.89
CA PHE A 161 -42.96 -17.18 14.50
C PHE A 161 -41.98 -16.93 15.65
N SER A 162 -41.84 -17.93 16.53
CA SER A 162 -40.84 -17.95 17.58
C SER A 162 -40.15 -19.30 17.64
N VAL A 163 -38.87 -19.28 18.02
CA VAL A 163 -38.02 -20.45 18.20
C VAL A 163 -37.30 -20.32 19.54
N VAL A 164 -37.49 -21.31 20.41
CA VAL A 164 -36.92 -21.34 21.77
C VAL A 164 -36.30 -22.70 22.02
N PHE A 165 -35.12 -22.72 22.62
CA PHE A 165 -34.44 -23.93 23.07
C PHE A 165 -34.48 -24.02 24.59
N ASN A 166 -34.87 -25.19 25.11
CA ASN A 166 -34.89 -25.46 26.54
C ASN A 166 -33.95 -26.62 26.89
N GLY A 167 -33.23 -26.51 28.01
CA GLY A 167 -32.42 -27.59 28.57
C GLY A 167 -31.08 -27.80 27.86
N GLN A 168 -30.13 -26.88 28.07
CA GLN A 168 -28.71 -27.07 27.70
C GLN A 168 -28.11 -28.30 28.36
N ASN A 169 -27.09 -28.86 27.71
CA ASN A 169 -26.48 -30.12 28.07
C ASN A 169 -25.01 -30.16 27.64
N ASP A 170 -24.27 -29.11 27.99
CA ASP A 170 -22.91 -28.93 27.50
C ASP A 170 -21.98 -29.95 28.15
N ALA A 171 -21.16 -30.56 27.31
CA ALA A 171 -20.36 -31.74 27.65
C ALA A 171 -21.13 -32.90 28.30
N ASN A 172 -22.43 -33.07 27.99
CA ASN A 172 -23.33 -34.05 28.59
C ASN A 172 -23.48 -33.92 30.12
N SER A 173 -23.31 -32.71 30.66
CA SER A 173 -23.41 -32.44 32.10
C SER A 173 -24.86 -32.38 32.61
N GLY A 174 -25.84 -32.25 31.71
CA GLY A 174 -27.24 -31.99 32.04
C GLY A 174 -27.52 -30.53 32.42
N THR A 175 -26.52 -29.66 32.32
CA THR A 175 -26.60 -28.22 32.57
C THR A 175 -25.81 -27.44 31.53
N ASP A 176 -25.93 -26.12 31.60
CA ASP A 176 -25.08 -25.16 30.91
C ASP A 176 -23.62 -25.21 31.45
N ALA A 177 -22.63 -24.96 30.58
CA ALA A 177 -21.25 -24.82 31.02
C ALA A 177 -21.03 -23.40 31.60
N PRO A 178 -20.24 -23.24 32.69
CA PRO A 178 -20.23 -21.94 33.35
C PRO A 178 -19.48 -20.85 32.58
N ASN A 179 -20.07 -19.66 32.54
CA ASN A 179 -19.52 -18.42 32.00
C ASN A 179 -18.28 -17.84 32.73
N THR A 180 -17.71 -18.54 33.72
CA THR A 180 -16.55 -18.05 34.48
C THR A 180 -15.50 -19.13 34.74
N ARG A 181 -14.22 -18.76 34.65
CA ARG A 181 -13.08 -19.65 34.89
C ARG A 181 -13.15 -20.40 36.23
N ASN A 182 -13.53 -19.72 37.31
CA ASN A 182 -13.57 -20.32 38.65
C ASN A 182 -14.61 -21.45 38.76
N ALA A 183 -15.67 -21.39 37.95
CA ALA A 183 -16.73 -22.39 37.90
C ALA A 183 -16.51 -23.43 36.78
N ALA A 184 -15.41 -23.36 36.02
CA ALA A 184 -15.17 -24.17 34.83
C ALA A 184 -15.49 -25.66 35.02
N LEU A 185 -16.18 -26.23 34.04
CA LEU A 185 -16.66 -27.60 34.07
C LEU A 185 -15.50 -28.58 33.87
N LEU A 186 -15.35 -29.55 34.78
CA LEU A 186 -14.31 -30.57 34.68
C LEU A 186 -14.65 -31.58 33.60
N ILE A 187 -13.79 -31.72 32.59
CA ILE A 187 -13.91 -32.69 31.50
C ILE A 187 -12.74 -33.67 31.48
N THR A 188 -12.95 -34.82 30.87
CA THR A 188 -11.92 -35.83 30.62
C THR A 188 -11.59 -35.86 29.12
N PRO A 189 -10.49 -36.49 28.67
CA PRO A 189 -10.26 -36.67 27.24
C PRO A 189 -11.45 -37.36 26.55
N GLY A 190 -11.97 -36.77 25.49
CA GLY A 190 -13.23 -37.15 24.86
C GLY A 190 -13.76 -36.11 23.88
N THR A 191 -14.94 -36.38 23.32
CA THR A 191 -15.65 -35.49 22.40
C THR A 191 -16.96 -35.03 23.05
N TYR A 192 -17.18 -33.72 23.04
CA TYR A 192 -18.24 -33.02 23.73
C TYR A 192 -18.94 -32.04 22.78
N PHE A 193 -20.21 -31.79 23.00
CA PHE A 193 -20.95 -30.74 22.32
C PHE A 193 -21.33 -29.66 23.32
N GLY A 194 -21.38 -28.42 22.86
CA GLY A 194 -21.94 -27.31 23.62
C GLY A 194 -22.71 -26.34 22.73
N PHE A 195 -23.43 -25.40 23.33
CA PHE A 195 -24.24 -24.41 22.63
C PHE A 195 -24.02 -23.03 23.25
N LEU A 196 -23.70 -22.03 22.43
CA LEU A 196 -23.55 -20.63 22.86
C LEU A 196 -24.62 -19.75 22.21
N ASP A 197 -25.00 -18.67 22.90
CA ASP A 197 -25.83 -17.58 22.37
C ASP A 197 -25.48 -16.21 22.99
N MET A 198 -26.28 -15.17 22.74
CA MET A 198 -26.01 -13.84 23.28
C MET A 198 -26.01 -13.77 24.82
N ASN A 199 -26.85 -14.56 25.49
CA ASN A 199 -26.95 -14.56 26.95
C ASN A 199 -25.98 -15.55 27.60
N ASP A 200 -25.40 -16.44 26.79
CA ASP A 200 -24.40 -17.42 27.15
C ASP A 200 -23.19 -17.34 26.20
N PRO A 201 -22.33 -16.31 26.38
CA PRO A 201 -21.25 -16.01 25.45
C PRO A 201 -19.99 -16.86 25.68
N TYR A 202 -19.85 -17.54 26.83
CA TYR A 202 -18.62 -18.23 27.23
C TYR A 202 -18.86 -19.60 27.86
N ASP A 203 -18.18 -20.61 27.31
CA ASP A 203 -18.11 -21.93 27.93
C ASP A 203 -16.72 -22.22 28.49
N TRP A 204 -16.62 -22.36 29.81
CA TRP A 204 -15.36 -22.70 30.48
C TRP A 204 -15.25 -24.18 30.85
N TYR A 205 -14.17 -24.81 30.41
CA TYR A 205 -13.80 -26.18 30.71
C TYR A 205 -12.47 -26.25 31.46
N LYS A 206 -12.25 -27.32 32.23
CA LYS A 206 -10.98 -27.60 32.90
C LYS A 206 -10.60 -29.07 32.87
N PHE A 207 -9.30 -29.35 32.86
CA PHE A 207 -8.77 -30.72 32.85
C PHE A 207 -7.35 -30.79 33.43
N PRO A 208 -6.95 -31.91 34.05
CA PRO A 208 -5.61 -32.08 34.60
C PRO A 208 -4.60 -32.56 33.54
N VAL A 209 -3.39 -31.99 33.55
CA VAL A 209 -2.28 -32.37 32.65
C VAL A 209 -0.97 -32.44 33.42
N THR A 210 -0.06 -33.32 32.99
CA THR A 210 1.31 -33.41 33.52
C THR A 210 2.34 -32.81 32.56
N VAL A 211 3.44 -32.29 33.11
CA VAL A 211 4.53 -31.67 32.33
C VAL A 211 5.01 -32.60 31.22
N GLY A 212 5.14 -32.07 30.01
CA GLY A 212 5.65 -32.77 28.83
C GLY A 212 4.59 -33.48 27.99
N GLN A 213 3.34 -33.55 28.44
CA GLN A 213 2.23 -34.07 27.64
C GLN A 213 1.74 -33.03 26.62
N GLY A 214 1.17 -33.50 25.51
CA GLY A 214 0.53 -32.63 24.51
C GLY A 214 -0.96 -32.44 24.82
N ILE A 215 -1.40 -31.20 24.96
CA ILE A 215 -2.81 -30.81 25.06
C ILE A 215 -3.32 -30.63 23.63
N HIS A 216 -4.17 -31.54 23.17
CA HIS A 216 -4.79 -31.47 21.85
C HIS A 216 -6.27 -31.13 22.00
N VAL A 217 -6.66 -29.94 21.56
CA VAL A 217 -8.05 -29.48 21.57
C VAL A 217 -8.49 -29.18 20.15
N LYS A 218 -9.61 -29.77 19.71
CA LYS A 218 -10.22 -29.47 18.40
C LYS A 218 -11.61 -28.92 18.61
N LEU A 219 -11.89 -27.75 18.06
CA LEU A 219 -13.21 -27.15 18.04
C LEU A 219 -13.75 -27.24 16.61
N LYS A 220 -14.86 -27.95 16.41
CA LYS A 220 -15.50 -28.10 15.10
C LYS A 220 -16.89 -27.49 15.11
N MET A 221 -17.14 -26.59 14.17
CA MET A 221 -18.42 -25.91 14.04
C MET A 221 -18.89 -25.73 12.59
N LYS A 222 -18.00 -25.82 11.60
CA LYS A 222 -18.30 -25.49 10.19
C LYS A 222 -19.55 -26.19 9.61
N ASN A 223 -19.81 -27.42 10.05
CA ASN A 223 -20.95 -28.23 9.60
C ASN A 223 -22.07 -28.34 10.66
N ILE A 224 -21.94 -27.62 11.78
CA ILE A 224 -22.82 -27.68 12.94
C ILE A 224 -23.51 -26.32 13.15
N ALA A 225 -22.74 -25.25 13.24
CA ALA A 225 -23.20 -23.86 13.32
C ALA A 225 -22.82 -23.14 12.01
N TYR A 226 -23.82 -22.94 11.15
CA TYR A 226 -23.62 -22.26 9.87
C TYR A 226 -23.55 -20.76 10.10
N LEU A 227 -22.65 -20.07 9.37
CA LEU A 227 -22.51 -18.61 9.40
C LEU A 227 -22.24 -18.06 10.82
N THR A 228 -21.69 -18.91 11.70
CA THR A 228 -21.29 -18.64 13.08
C THR A 228 -19.85 -19.11 13.26
N ASP A 229 -19.10 -18.43 14.14
CA ASP A 229 -17.70 -18.70 14.42
C ASP A 229 -17.45 -18.63 15.93
N PHE A 230 -16.65 -19.56 16.43
CA PHE A 230 -16.30 -19.68 17.84
C PHE A 230 -14.78 -19.82 17.94
N ASP A 231 -14.17 -19.04 18.83
CA ASP A 231 -12.74 -19.06 19.07
C ASP A 231 -12.42 -19.86 20.35
N LEU A 232 -11.17 -20.33 20.42
CA LEU A 232 -10.69 -21.21 21.49
C LEU A 232 -9.53 -20.59 22.25
N GLN A 233 -9.63 -20.46 23.57
CA GLN A 233 -8.50 -20.01 24.40
C GLN A 233 -8.02 -21.07 25.38
N LEU A 234 -6.70 -21.18 25.55
CA LEU A 234 -6.06 -22.08 26.52
C LEU A 234 -5.30 -21.28 27.58
N TYR A 235 -5.63 -21.57 28.84
CA TYR A 235 -5.02 -20.95 30.00
C TYR A 235 -4.25 -21.99 30.83
N ASP A 236 -3.08 -21.57 31.30
CA ASP A 236 -2.28 -22.35 32.23
C ASP A 236 -2.94 -22.43 33.63
N PRO A 237 -2.43 -23.29 34.54
CA PRO A 237 -2.91 -23.38 35.91
C PRO A 237 -2.81 -22.06 36.71
N SER A 238 -1.90 -21.15 36.35
CA SER A 238 -1.80 -19.82 36.98
C SER A 238 -2.91 -18.87 36.53
N GLY A 239 -3.54 -19.14 35.38
CA GLY A 239 -4.54 -18.30 34.74
C GLY A 239 -3.97 -17.38 33.67
N LYS A 240 -2.74 -17.63 33.22
CA LYS A 240 -2.14 -16.93 32.08
C LYS A 240 -2.64 -17.57 30.79
N LEU A 241 -3.11 -16.75 29.84
CA LEU A 241 -3.39 -17.18 28.48
C LEU A 241 -2.07 -17.59 27.80
N VAL A 242 -2.01 -18.81 27.27
CA VAL A 242 -0.80 -19.32 26.58
C VAL A 242 -1.02 -19.60 25.11
N TYR A 243 -2.27 -19.75 24.69
CA TYR A 243 -2.63 -20.00 23.31
C TYR A 243 -4.06 -19.51 23.05
N GLU A 244 -4.27 -19.01 21.84
CA GLU A 244 -5.57 -18.63 21.30
C GLU A 244 -5.70 -19.18 19.88
N GLY A 245 -6.74 -19.97 19.66
CA GLY A 245 -7.19 -20.50 18.38
C GLY A 245 -8.16 -19.51 17.79
N ASN A 246 -7.78 -18.97 16.64
CA ASN A 246 -8.43 -17.83 15.98
C ASN A 246 -8.75 -18.15 14.52
N GLN A 247 -8.88 -19.44 14.21
CA GLN A 247 -9.17 -19.88 12.85
C GLN A 247 -10.65 -19.60 12.58
N TYR A 248 -10.95 -19.08 11.39
CA TYR A 248 -12.35 -18.91 11.01
C TYR A 248 -12.99 -20.28 10.73
N TYR A 249 -13.98 -20.64 11.54
CA TYR A 249 -14.55 -21.96 11.77
C TYR A 249 -13.64 -22.89 12.59
N ASP A 250 -13.37 -24.10 12.10
CA ASP A 250 -12.79 -25.17 12.93
C ASP A 250 -11.38 -24.81 13.43
N ASP A 251 -11.19 -24.80 14.76
CA ASP A 251 -9.89 -24.63 15.41
C ASP A 251 -9.23 -25.98 15.73
N ASP A 252 -7.92 -26.05 15.55
CA ASP A 252 -7.09 -27.20 15.95
C ASP A 252 -5.84 -26.74 16.73
N LEU A 253 -5.87 -26.95 18.05
CA LEU A 253 -4.83 -26.57 19.00
C LEU A 253 -4.03 -27.80 19.45
N LEU A 254 -2.71 -27.77 19.30
CA LEU A 254 -1.80 -28.74 19.91
C LEU A 254 -0.68 -28.03 20.66
N TYR A 255 -0.70 -28.10 22.01
CA TYR A 255 0.23 -27.35 22.87
C TYR A 255 0.97 -28.27 23.88
N PRO A 256 2.29 -28.12 24.09
CA PRO A 256 3.01 -28.90 25.09
C PRO A 256 2.84 -28.29 26.49
N ALA A 257 2.32 -29.07 27.44
CA ALA A 257 2.17 -28.62 28.83
C ALA A 257 3.55 -28.40 29.47
N ASP A 258 3.87 -27.14 29.77
CA ASP A 258 5.09 -26.70 30.43
C ASP A 258 5.01 -26.82 31.96
N VAL A 259 3.80 -26.74 32.51
CA VAL A 259 3.50 -26.91 33.94
C VAL A 259 2.44 -28.00 34.18
N ALA A 260 2.62 -28.75 35.26
CA ALA A 260 1.61 -29.70 35.74
C ALA A 260 0.54 -28.95 36.52
N GLY A 261 -0.73 -29.31 36.29
CA GLY A 261 -1.85 -28.70 37.01
C GLY A 261 -3.18 -28.83 36.27
N GLU A 262 -4.17 -28.09 36.74
CA GLU A 262 -5.46 -27.94 36.06
C GLU A 262 -5.35 -26.83 35.02
N TRP A 263 -5.47 -27.20 33.76
CA TRP A 263 -5.54 -26.28 32.62
C TRP A 263 -6.99 -25.92 32.33
N ASN A 264 -7.22 -24.73 31.78
CA ASN A 264 -8.55 -24.26 31.40
C ASN A 264 -8.65 -24.01 29.91
N VAL A 265 -9.79 -24.36 29.32
CA VAL A 265 -10.17 -23.98 27.96
C VAL A 265 -11.42 -23.12 28.02
N ARG A 266 -11.43 -22.04 27.23
CA ARG A 266 -12.61 -21.19 27.01
C ARG A 266 -13.01 -21.29 25.56
N VAL A 267 -14.30 -21.46 25.30
CA VAL A 267 -14.92 -21.31 23.97
C VAL A 267 -15.75 -20.04 24.01
N ASP A 268 -15.58 -19.15 23.02
CA ASP A 268 -16.29 -17.88 22.95
C ASP A 268 -16.74 -17.53 21.53
N ILE A 269 -17.78 -16.71 21.41
CA ILE A 269 -18.36 -16.31 20.12
C ILE A 269 -17.51 -15.21 19.47
N PHE A 270 -17.21 -15.31 18.17
CA PHE A 270 -16.48 -14.27 17.43
C PHE A 270 -17.21 -13.81 16.16
N PRO A 271 -17.45 -12.51 15.92
CA PRO A 271 -17.43 -11.43 16.91
C PRO A 271 -18.57 -11.63 17.91
N GLY A 272 -18.21 -11.71 19.19
CA GLY A 272 -19.16 -11.93 20.27
C GLY A 272 -19.97 -10.68 20.58
N TRP A 273 -20.93 -10.81 21.50
CA TRP A 273 -21.76 -9.69 21.96
C TRP A 273 -21.10 -8.83 23.04
N ILE A 274 -20.10 -9.38 23.72
CA ILE A 274 -19.37 -8.74 24.82
C ILE A 274 -18.00 -8.26 24.34
N ASP A 275 -17.35 -9.02 23.47
CA ASP A 275 -15.98 -8.78 23.00
C ASP A 275 -15.92 -7.99 21.68
N VAL A 276 -16.93 -7.16 21.39
CA VAL A 276 -16.87 -6.22 20.26
C VAL A 276 -15.85 -5.11 20.53
N PRO A 277 -15.21 -4.54 19.50
CA PRO A 277 -14.33 -3.38 19.67
C PRO A 277 -15.04 -2.27 20.46
N GLN A 278 -14.38 -1.65 21.44
CA GLN A 278 -14.95 -0.58 22.28
C GLN A 278 -14.05 0.66 22.29
N PRO A 279 -14.60 1.86 22.58
CA PRO A 279 -16.02 2.19 22.75
C PRO A 279 -16.71 2.48 21.40
N THR A 280 -17.96 2.04 21.20
CA THR A 280 -18.66 2.30 19.92
C THR A 280 -19.75 3.36 20.06
N ASN A 281 -19.55 4.51 19.40
CA ASN A 281 -20.65 5.45 19.09
C ASN A 281 -21.45 4.98 17.87
N TRP A 282 -21.08 3.84 17.28
CA TRP A 282 -21.69 3.17 16.14
C TRP A 282 -22.16 1.77 16.52
N SER A 283 -22.97 1.15 15.66
CA SER A 283 -23.38 -0.24 15.79
C SER A 283 -22.35 -1.16 15.14
N TYR A 284 -21.93 -2.22 15.84
CA TYR A 284 -21.06 -3.27 15.31
C TYR A 284 -21.85 -4.55 15.04
N TYR A 285 -21.58 -5.19 13.91
CA TYR A 285 -22.26 -6.42 13.49
C TYR A 285 -21.79 -7.62 14.32
N SER A 286 -22.55 -7.95 15.37
CA SER A 286 -22.35 -9.08 16.29
C SER A 286 -23.33 -10.22 15.96
N TYR A 287 -22.87 -11.47 15.99
CA TYR A 287 -23.68 -12.61 15.54
C TYR A 287 -23.07 -13.94 15.99
N GLY A 288 -23.82 -14.97 16.40
CA GLY A 288 -23.23 -16.31 16.45
C GLY A 288 -23.84 -17.37 17.35
N SER A 289 -25.16 -17.46 17.50
CA SER A 289 -25.73 -18.57 18.26
C SER A 289 -25.63 -19.90 17.51
N GLY A 290 -25.28 -20.96 18.24
CA GLY A 290 -25.17 -22.28 17.64
C GLY A 290 -24.44 -23.32 18.47
N ALA A 291 -24.52 -24.56 17.99
CA ALA A 291 -23.82 -25.68 18.61
C ALA A 291 -22.38 -25.84 18.07
N TYR A 292 -21.46 -26.24 18.95
CA TYR A 292 -20.08 -26.59 18.61
C TYR A 292 -19.73 -28.00 19.08
N ASN A 293 -18.62 -28.54 18.56
CA ASN A 293 -18.07 -29.83 18.94
C ASN A 293 -16.62 -29.69 19.41
N LEU A 294 -16.39 -29.88 20.71
CA LEU A 294 -15.10 -29.80 21.37
C LEU A 294 -14.53 -31.21 21.58
N THR A 295 -13.34 -31.48 21.05
CA THR A 295 -12.60 -32.73 21.31
C THR A 295 -11.33 -32.42 22.09
N LEU A 296 -11.14 -33.08 23.24
CA LEU A 296 -9.94 -33.01 24.06
C LEU A 296 -9.20 -34.35 24.00
N ALA A 297 -7.92 -34.33 23.66
CA ALA A 297 -7.00 -35.46 23.77
C ALA A 297 -5.70 -35.04 24.46
N ILE A 298 -5.13 -35.95 25.25
CA ILE A 298 -3.83 -35.74 25.91
C ILE A 298 -2.82 -36.69 25.27
N GLU A 299 -1.93 -36.13 24.46
CA GLU A 299 -0.89 -36.85 23.74
C GLU A 299 0.38 -37.03 24.60
N SER A 300 1.26 -37.95 24.19
CA SER A 300 2.53 -38.19 24.88
C SER A 300 3.51 -37.02 24.76
N SER A 301 3.34 -36.17 23.75
CA SER A 301 4.18 -35.02 23.42
C SER A 301 3.48 -34.13 22.41
N ALA A 302 3.80 -32.85 22.37
CA ALA A 302 3.38 -31.91 21.33
C ALA A 302 4.60 -31.17 20.75
N PRO A 303 4.53 -30.65 19.50
CA PRO A 303 5.53 -29.73 19.00
C PRO A 303 5.61 -28.48 19.89
N ALA A 304 6.79 -27.89 19.99
CA ALA A 304 6.93 -26.59 20.63
C ALA A 304 6.08 -25.55 19.87
N PRO A 305 5.45 -24.60 20.57
CA PRO A 305 4.80 -23.46 19.90
C PRO A 305 5.83 -22.70 19.05
N PRO A 306 5.39 -21.92 18.05
CA PRO A 306 6.27 -21.01 17.32
C PRO A 306 7.14 -20.23 18.31
N GLY A 307 8.44 -20.16 18.04
CA GLY A 307 9.35 -19.41 18.89
C GLY A 307 8.98 -17.92 18.93
N PRO A 308 9.40 -17.18 19.97
CA PRO A 308 9.09 -15.78 20.08
C PRO A 308 9.67 -15.00 18.90
N ILE A 309 8.95 -13.95 18.47
CA ILE A 309 9.44 -13.09 17.39
C ILE A 309 10.76 -12.42 17.82
N PRO A 310 11.81 -12.46 16.97
CA PRO A 310 13.09 -11.83 17.29
C PRO A 310 12.92 -10.34 17.62
N GLN A 311 13.44 -9.92 18.77
CA GLN A 311 13.47 -8.52 19.18
C GLN A 311 14.85 -7.92 18.92
N PRO A 312 14.96 -6.84 18.10
CA PRO A 312 16.19 -6.08 17.97
C PRO A 312 16.67 -5.56 19.34
N GLN A 313 17.93 -5.86 19.69
CA GLN A 313 18.49 -5.52 21.00
C GLN A 313 19.03 -4.09 20.99
N ILE A 314 18.34 -3.20 21.70
CA ILE A 314 18.75 -1.80 21.89
C ILE A 314 18.81 -1.42 23.36
N THR A 315 19.65 -0.45 23.70
CA THR A 315 19.76 0.18 25.02
C THR A 315 19.51 1.67 24.86
N PRO A 316 18.27 2.14 25.03
CA PRO A 316 17.96 3.56 24.88
C PRO A 316 18.70 4.39 25.93
N ILE A 317 19.13 5.60 25.59
CA ILE A 317 19.76 6.55 26.52
C ILE A 317 18.75 7.66 26.77
N ALA A 318 18.52 8.04 28.04
CA ALA A 318 17.62 9.15 28.41
C ALA A 318 18.22 10.53 28.07
N LYS A 319 18.55 10.77 26.80
CA LYS A 319 19.12 12.00 26.25
C LYS A 319 18.44 12.34 24.93
N THR A 320 18.34 13.62 24.58
CA THR A 320 17.79 14.07 23.30
C THR A 320 18.68 15.18 22.74
N PHE A 321 19.16 15.01 21.52
CA PHE A 321 19.96 16.01 20.81
C PHE A 321 19.04 16.88 19.95
N LYS A 322 19.13 18.21 20.09
CA LYS A 322 18.33 19.17 19.32
C LYS A 322 19.21 19.93 18.35
N VAL A 323 18.88 19.86 17.07
CA VAL A 323 19.51 20.62 16.00
C VAL A 323 18.52 21.69 15.53
N THR A 324 18.98 22.92 15.33
CA THR A 324 18.15 23.98 14.75
C THR A 324 18.25 23.89 13.23
N ASN A 325 17.11 23.77 12.54
CA ASN A 325 17.05 23.68 11.08
C ASN A 325 17.58 24.96 10.42
N ASP A 326 18.52 24.83 9.48
CA ASP A 326 19.08 25.91 8.68
C ASP A 326 18.87 25.61 7.18
N PRO A 327 17.71 26.00 6.58
CA PRO A 327 17.43 25.68 5.18
C PRO A 327 18.35 26.39 4.18
N ASP A 328 19.10 27.41 4.61
CA ASP A 328 19.97 28.20 3.73
C ASP A 328 21.41 27.67 3.70
N SER A 329 21.80 26.75 4.59
CA SER A 329 23.16 26.20 4.64
C SER A 329 23.20 24.82 5.28
N THR A 330 24.12 23.95 4.85
CA THR A 330 24.24 22.58 5.39
C THR A 330 24.94 22.50 6.75
N LYS A 331 25.07 23.60 7.50
CA LYS A 331 25.84 23.60 8.76
C LYS A 331 25.19 22.78 9.85
N ASP A 332 23.88 22.87 9.95
CA ASP A 332 23.06 22.05 10.83
C ASP A 332 23.25 20.55 10.57
N ASP A 333 23.38 20.15 9.30
CA ASP A 333 23.66 18.76 8.90
C ASP A 333 25.01 18.25 9.38
N PHE A 334 26.08 19.05 9.25
CA PHE A 334 27.39 18.67 9.81
C PHE A 334 27.36 18.64 11.35
N GLY A 335 26.59 19.53 11.99
CA GLY A 335 26.32 19.46 13.43
C GLY A 335 25.58 18.17 13.82
N TYR A 336 24.60 17.75 13.03
CA TYR A 336 23.86 16.50 13.20
C TYR A 336 24.80 15.28 13.06
N LEU A 337 25.64 15.24 12.01
CA LEU A 337 26.61 14.18 11.79
C LEU A 337 27.59 14.03 12.96
N ALA A 338 28.02 15.14 13.58
CA ALA A 338 28.85 15.10 14.78
C ALA A 338 28.14 14.54 16.02
N ALA A 339 26.81 14.64 16.10
CA ALA A 339 26.02 14.09 17.20
C ALA A 339 25.80 12.57 17.07
N ILE A 340 25.85 12.00 15.86
CA ILE A 340 25.65 10.56 15.60
C ILE A 340 26.50 9.66 16.52
N PRO A 341 27.83 9.80 16.63
CA PRO A 341 28.63 8.91 17.48
C PRO A 341 28.37 9.05 18.98
N ALA A 342 27.77 10.15 19.44
CA ALA A 342 27.34 10.34 20.82
C ALA A 342 25.91 9.83 21.07
N CYS A 343 25.14 9.67 20.00
CA CYS A 343 23.73 9.27 20.00
C CYS A 343 23.58 7.76 19.79
N HIS A 344 24.28 7.22 18.80
CA HIS A 344 24.34 5.80 18.48
C HIS A 344 25.78 5.31 18.61
N TYR A 345 26.00 4.29 19.43
CA TYR A 345 27.30 3.63 19.53
C TYR A 345 27.21 2.21 20.03
N LEU A 346 28.26 1.43 19.74
CA LEU A 346 28.43 0.07 20.23
C LEU A 346 29.46 0.05 21.36
N ASP A 347 29.06 -0.41 22.55
CA ASP A 347 29.99 -0.63 23.67
C ASP A 347 29.68 -1.94 24.39
N GLY A 348 30.71 -2.75 24.65
CA GLY A 348 30.57 -4.05 25.31
C GLY A 348 29.63 -5.04 24.60
N GLY A 349 29.42 -4.89 23.29
CA GLY A 349 28.47 -5.70 22.51
C GLY A 349 27.00 -5.27 22.65
N LYS A 350 26.73 -4.15 23.33
CA LYS A 350 25.40 -3.53 23.41
C LYS A 350 25.32 -2.32 22.48
N ARG A 351 24.14 -2.11 21.90
CA ARG A 351 23.82 -0.98 21.04
C ARG A 351 23.11 0.09 21.86
N TYR A 352 23.73 1.26 21.99
CA TYR A 352 23.16 2.40 22.69
C TYR A 352 22.55 3.38 21.69
N LEU A 353 21.39 3.95 21.99
CA LEU A 353 20.62 4.81 21.07
C LEU A 353 19.94 5.97 21.80
N ALA A 354 19.94 7.15 21.19
CA ALA A 354 19.17 8.32 21.60
C ALA A 354 18.45 8.93 20.37
N PRO A 355 17.44 9.79 20.55
CA PRO A 355 16.90 10.57 19.44
C PRO A 355 17.75 11.83 19.15
N ILE A 356 17.95 12.11 17.86
CA ILE A 356 18.40 13.42 17.33
C ILE A 356 17.21 14.04 16.59
N ILE A 357 16.78 15.23 17.01
CA ILE A 357 15.62 15.91 16.43
C ILE A 357 16.02 17.26 15.85
N TYR A 358 15.43 17.62 14.73
CA TYR A 358 15.46 18.98 14.22
C TYR A 358 14.37 19.82 14.88
N THR A 359 14.56 21.14 14.93
CA THR A 359 13.61 22.09 15.51
C THR A 359 13.56 23.36 14.67
N GLY A 360 12.37 23.93 14.52
CA GLY A 360 12.16 25.17 13.78
C GLY A 360 11.91 24.96 12.28
N ASP A 361 11.44 23.77 11.90
CA ASP A 361 11.01 23.50 10.52
C ASP A 361 9.49 23.72 10.39
N ALA A 362 9.12 24.93 9.96
CA ALA A 362 7.73 25.31 9.71
C ALA A 362 7.24 24.93 8.31
N THR A 363 7.94 24.03 7.60
CA THR A 363 7.50 23.55 6.28
C THR A 363 6.14 22.86 6.41
N PRO A 364 5.11 23.31 5.66
CA PRO A 364 3.80 22.69 5.70
C PRO A 364 3.83 21.25 5.17
N THR A 365 3.16 20.33 5.86
CA THR A 365 2.93 18.94 5.39
C THR A 365 1.62 18.81 4.62
N ALA A 366 1.17 19.90 3.99
CA ALA A 366 -0.09 19.96 3.26
C ALA A 366 0.08 19.52 1.80
N TYR A 367 -0.53 18.40 1.43
CA TYR A 367 -0.51 17.92 0.04
C TYR A 367 -1.67 18.44 -0.81
N TYR A 368 -2.70 19.03 -0.18
CA TYR A 368 -3.92 19.48 -0.85
C TYR A 368 -4.40 20.86 -0.35
N ASP A 369 -4.83 21.72 -1.28
CA ASP A 369 -5.38 23.07 -1.01
C ASP A 369 -4.44 23.98 -0.17
N ASP A 370 -4.98 24.87 0.69
CA ASP A 370 -4.25 25.92 1.41
C ASP A 370 -3.22 25.33 2.40
N PRO A 371 -1.91 25.58 2.22
CA PRO A 371 -0.87 25.00 3.05
C PRO A 371 -0.90 25.46 4.52
N THR A 372 -1.71 26.46 4.87
CA THR A 372 -1.81 26.95 6.26
C THR A 372 -2.84 26.22 7.13
N ALA A 373 -3.60 25.28 6.56
CA ALA A 373 -4.69 24.59 7.25
C ALA A 373 -4.31 23.24 7.89
N PHE A 374 -3.06 22.79 7.73
CA PHE A 374 -2.56 21.46 8.13
C PHE A 374 -1.34 21.56 9.05
N GLY A 375 -0.79 20.40 9.42
CA GLY A 375 0.42 20.31 10.23
C GLY A 375 1.69 20.79 9.52
N THR A 376 2.77 20.81 10.28
CA THR A 376 4.13 21.15 9.87
C THR A 376 5.08 20.01 10.19
N VAL A 377 6.29 20.03 9.61
CA VAL A 377 7.35 19.06 9.96
C VAL A 377 7.69 19.09 11.47
N ASP A 378 7.59 20.26 12.10
CA ASP A 378 7.71 20.39 13.56
C ASP A 378 6.60 19.62 14.31
N ASP A 379 5.37 19.50 13.77
CA ASP A 379 4.30 18.68 14.38
C ASP A 379 4.63 17.18 14.29
N THR A 380 5.13 16.70 13.15
CA THR A 380 5.63 15.32 12.98
C THR A 380 6.75 15.01 13.98
N THR A 381 7.66 15.96 14.17
CA THR A 381 8.74 15.85 15.15
C THR A 381 8.20 15.88 16.58
N GLN A 382 7.17 16.69 16.85
CA GLN A 382 6.53 16.75 18.15
C GLN A 382 5.86 15.42 18.53
N TYR A 383 5.22 14.73 17.58
CA TYR A 383 4.69 13.38 17.83
C TYR A 383 5.78 12.38 18.24
N LEU A 384 6.96 12.43 17.61
CA LEU A 384 8.11 11.61 18.00
C LEU A 384 8.60 11.95 19.41
N VAL A 385 8.68 13.25 19.75
CA VAL A 385 9.07 13.72 21.08
C VAL A 385 8.07 13.29 22.15
N ASP A 386 6.78 13.34 21.85
CA ASP A 386 5.71 12.93 22.76
C ASP A 386 5.78 11.43 23.05
N ASP A 387 5.97 10.61 22.01
CA ASP A 387 6.14 9.15 22.16
C ASP A 387 7.40 8.81 22.97
N TRP A 388 8.50 9.52 22.71
CA TRP A 388 9.75 9.34 23.45
C TRP A 388 9.63 9.73 24.93
N ASN A 389 9.01 10.86 25.22
CA ASN A 389 8.79 11.32 26.59
C ASN A 389 7.83 10.39 27.34
N ALA A 390 6.78 9.91 26.68
CA ALA A 390 5.86 8.93 27.24
C ALA A 390 6.60 7.64 27.58
N TYR A 391 7.46 7.14 26.68
CA TYR A 391 8.29 5.97 26.92
C TYR A 391 9.21 6.14 28.14
N LEU A 392 9.96 7.25 28.23
CA LEU A 392 10.85 7.52 29.35
C LEU A 392 10.10 7.68 30.68
N ALA A 393 8.92 8.29 30.66
CA ALA A 393 8.08 8.46 31.83
C ALA A 393 7.62 7.12 32.42
N MET A 394 7.39 6.09 31.60
CA MET A 394 7.08 4.73 32.10
C MET A 394 8.23 4.10 32.88
N HIS A 395 9.46 4.58 32.68
CA HIS A 395 10.68 4.13 33.36
C HIS A 395 11.17 5.13 34.42
N ASP A 396 10.33 6.09 34.84
CA ASP A 396 10.66 7.16 35.79
C ASP A 396 11.90 7.99 35.40
N LYS A 397 12.14 8.18 34.09
CA LYS A 397 13.25 8.98 33.56
C LYS A 397 12.77 10.23 32.85
N THR A 398 13.63 11.26 32.85
CA THR A 398 13.44 12.49 32.08
C THR A 398 14.61 12.67 31.12
N PRO A 399 14.36 13.03 29.84
CA PRO A 399 15.44 13.17 28.87
C PRO A 399 16.31 14.39 29.18
N VAL A 400 17.63 14.18 29.21
CA VAL A 400 18.61 15.26 29.21
C VAL A 400 18.63 15.89 27.81
N GLN A 401 18.23 17.15 27.70
CA GLN A 401 18.23 17.84 26.41
C GLN A 401 19.58 18.51 26.16
N TYR A 402 20.17 18.25 24.99
CA TYR A 402 21.41 18.86 24.55
C TYR A 402 21.18 19.59 23.22
N SER A 403 21.46 20.90 23.18
CA SER A 403 21.34 21.71 21.97
C SER A 403 22.68 21.75 21.24
N VAL A 404 22.67 21.32 19.98
CA VAL A 404 23.85 21.35 19.11
C VAL A 404 24.13 22.79 18.67
N LEU A 405 25.41 23.19 18.68
CA LEU A 405 25.83 24.52 18.24
C LEU A 405 25.70 24.67 16.71
N LEU A 406 25.52 25.90 16.23
CA LEU A 406 25.34 26.19 14.79
C LEU A 406 26.64 26.06 13.97
N ASP A 407 27.80 26.28 14.60
CA ASP A 407 29.09 26.07 13.93
C ASP A 407 29.48 24.59 14.02
N PRO A 408 29.63 23.87 12.88
CA PRO A 408 29.92 22.43 12.90
C PRO A 408 31.20 22.06 13.65
N ILE A 409 32.23 22.89 13.55
CA ILE A 409 33.54 22.65 14.15
C ILE A 409 33.46 22.83 15.67
N GLU A 410 32.77 23.88 16.13
CA GLU A 410 32.53 24.09 17.55
C GLU A 410 31.58 23.03 18.13
N ALA A 411 30.53 22.66 17.40
CA ALA A 411 29.58 21.61 17.78
C ALA A 411 30.28 20.26 17.98
N ALA A 412 31.11 19.84 17.01
CA ALA A 412 31.86 18.59 17.12
C ALA A 412 32.80 18.59 18.33
N ALA A 413 33.52 19.69 18.58
CA ALA A 413 34.41 19.82 19.74
C ALA A 413 33.64 19.81 21.08
N ASP A 414 32.49 20.48 21.15
CA ASP A 414 31.67 20.55 22.37
C ASP A 414 31.02 19.19 22.68
N ILE A 415 30.43 18.52 21.69
CA ILE A 415 29.86 17.18 21.83
C ILE A 415 30.93 16.19 22.28
N ALA A 416 32.11 16.24 21.67
CA ALA A 416 33.22 15.36 21.98
C ALA A 416 33.72 15.53 23.42
N THR A 417 33.82 16.77 23.91
CA THR A 417 34.31 17.05 25.27
C THR A 417 33.27 16.80 26.37
N HIS A 418 31.97 16.86 26.06
CA HIS A 418 30.89 16.59 27.02
C HIS A 418 30.46 15.12 27.07
N SER A 419 30.53 14.38 25.96
CA SER A 419 29.99 13.02 25.88
C SER A 419 31.01 11.94 26.27
N TRP A 420 32.31 12.19 26.11
CA TRP A 420 33.37 11.24 26.47
C TRP A 420 34.07 11.66 27.78
N THR A 421 33.88 10.86 28.84
CA THR A 421 34.48 11.13 30.17
C THR A 421 35.86 10.51 30.37
N SER A 422 36.23 9.55 29.53
CA SER A 422 37.55 8.89 29.54
C SER A 422 38.41 9.36 28.37
N PRO A 423 39.75 9.49 28.54
CA PRO A 423 40.64 9.87 27.45
C PRO A 423 40.48 8.94 26.26
N GLN A 424 40.28 9.52 25.08
CA GLN A 424 40.14 8.80 23.82
C GLN A 424 41.49 8.83 23.10
N THR A 425 42.13 7.67 22.95
CA THR A 425 43.43 7.61 22.26
C THR A 425 43.32 7.84 20.75
N THR A 426 42.15 7.53 20.17
CA THR A 426 41.86 7.65 18.73
C THR A 426 40.60 8.49 18.51
N ALA A 427 40.61 9.37 17.50
CA ALA A 427 39.44 10.11 17.04
C ALA A 427 39.26 9.98 15.52
N VAL A 428 38.03 10.11 15.03
CA VAL A 428 37.75 10.17 13.59
C VAL A 428 37.71 11.62 13.16
N VAL A 429 38.38 11.95 12.05
CA VAL A 429 38.47 13.31 11.53
C VAL A 429 37.98 13.34 10.09
N ALA A 430 37.16 14.33 9.76
CA ALA A 430 36.68 14.62 8.41
C ALA A 430 36.82 16.12 8.08
N VAL A 431 36.75 16.46 6.80
CA VAL A 431 36.78 17.87 6.35
C VAL A 431 35.37 18.46 6.42
N ASP A 432 35.23 19.66 6.99
CA ASP A 432 33.99 20.43 6.97
C ASP A 432 33.69 20.93 5.55
N GLY A 433 32.56 20.48 5.00
CA GLY A 433 32.09 20.83 3.67
C GLY A 433 31.10 21.99 3.61
N SER A 434 30.65 22.51 4.76
CA SER A 434 29.57 23.51 4.85
C SER A 434 29.90 24.85 4.17
N GLY A 435 31.19 25.15 3.98
CA GLY A 435 31.65 26.36 3.30
C GLY A 435 31.77 26.26 1.78
N PHE A 436 31.49 25.10 1.16
CA PHE A 436 31.60 24.93 -0.29
C PHE A 436 30.27 25.25 -0.99
N GLU A 437 30.33 26.13 -2.00
CA GLU A 437 29.17 26.52 -2.79
C GLU A 437 29.14 25.83 -4.17
N ASP A 438 27.94 25.54 -4.66
CA ASP A 438 27.73 25.05 -6.02
C ASP A 438 27.86 26.18 -7.05
N THR A 439 28.22 25.83 -8.29
CA THR A 439 28.32 26.81 -9.37
C THR A 439 27.03 26.86 -10.17
N VAL A 440 26.35 28.01 -10.20
CA VAL A 440 25.16 28.23 -11.04
C VAL A 440 25.52 29.05 -12.27
N LYS A 441 25.12 28.56 -13.46
CA LYS A 441 25.35 29.25 -14.73
C LYS A 441 24.09 29.30 -15.59
N THR A 442 23.68 30.49 -15.98
CA THR A 442 22.65 30.68 -17.01
C THR A 442 23.18 30.28 -18.38
N VAL A 443 22.70 29.14 -18.91
CA VAL A 443 23.11 28.62 -20.22
C VAL A 443 22.26 29.16 -21.36
N LEU A 444 21.02 29.56 -21.07
CA LEU A 444 20.10 30.12 -22.05
C LEU A 444 19.26 31.23 -21.42
N LYS A 445 19.26 32.40 -22.07
CA LYS A 445 18.33 33.49 -21.77
C LYS A 445 17.78 34.02 -23.09
N ARG A 446 16.47 33.89 -23.31
CA ARG A 446 15.80 34.30 -24.56
C ARG A 446 14.48 34.96 -24.27
N THR A 447 14.27 36.13 -24.87
CA THR A 447 12.98 36.80 -24.88
C THR A 447 12.42 36.73 -26.30
N ALA A 448 11.20 36.19 -26.43
CA ALA A 448 10.52 36.02 -27.71
C ALA A 448 9.02 36.33 -27.58
N THR A 449 8.32 36.37 -28.72
CA THR A 449 6.87 36.52 -28.77
C THR A 449 6.29 35.32 -29.50
N LEU A 450 5.57 34.47 -28.78
CA LEU A 450 4.95 33.28 -29.34
C LEU A 450 3.73 33.67 -30.16
N ARG A 451 3.71 33.27 -31.44
CA ARG A 451 2.56 33.46 -32.31
C ARG A 451 1.62 32.25 -32.20
N ARG A 452 0.46 32.42 -31.56
CA ARG A 452 -0.50 31.32 -31.40
C ARG A 452 -1.05 30.90 -32.76
N LYS A 453 -0.84 29.63 -33.13
CA LYS A 453 -1.42 29.02 -34.32
C LYS A 453 -1.67 27.55 -34.04
N ALA A 454 -2.93 27.13 -34.15
CA ALA A 454 -3.34 25.74 -34.08
C ALA A 454 -3.96 25.26 -35.40
N VAL A 455 -3.88 23.96 -35.68
CA VAL A 455 -4.61 23.30 -36.78
C VAL A 455 -5.37 22.11 -36.19
N VAL A 456 -6.66 22.03 -36.51
CA VAL A 456 -7.55 20.94 -36.08
C VAL A 456 -7.85 20.05 -37.28
N GLU A 457 -7.71 18.74 -37.11
CA GLU A 457 -8.06 17.70 -38.08
C GLU A 457 -9.07 16.75 -37.46
N GLU A 458 -10.19 16.49 -38.14
CA GLU A 458 -11.21 15.53 -37.71
C GLU A 458 -11.18 14.30 -38.61
N ILE A 459 -11.20 13.11 -38.00
CA ILE A 459 -11.04 11.84 -38.72
C ILE A 459 -12.08 10.83 -38.23
N PRO A 460 -12.90 10.28 -39.13
CA PRO A 460 -13.82 9.19 -38.80
C PRO A 460 -13.09 7.92 -38.35
N GLY A 461 -13.63 7.24 -37.34
CA GLY A 461 -13.02 6.03 -36.78
C GLY A 461 -13.00 4.81 -37.71
N ASP A 462 -13.69 4.86 -38.85
CA ASP A 462 -13.69 3.85 -39.92
C ASP A 462 -12.90 4.29 -41.17
N SER A 463 -12.10 5.35 -41.07
CA SER A 463 -11.31 5.85 -42.19
C SER A 463 -10.27 4.83 -42.68
N ASP A 464 -10.17 4.70 -44.00
CA ASP A 464 -9.13 3.94 -44.72
C ASP A 464 -7.69 4.42 -44.45
N LYS A 465 -7.53 5.59 -43.83
CA LYS A 465 -6.24 6.16 -43.42
C LYS A 465 -5.73 5.57 -42.11
N ILE A 466 -6.58 4.92 -41.33
CA ILE A 466 -6.19 4.20 -40.11
C ILE A 466 -5.59 2.85 -40.54
N VAL A 467 -4.34 2.61 -40.13
CA VAL A 467 -3.58 1.40 -40.49
C VAL A 467 -3.08 0.71 -39.24
N TYR A 468 -3.01 -0.62 -39.26
CA TYR A 468 -2.45 -1.38 -38.14
C TYR A 468 -0.92 -1.29 -38.13
N ILE A 469 -0.36 -0.76 -37.05
CA ILE A 469 1.09 -0.65 -36.80
C ILE A 469 1.37 -1.38 -35.48
N GLY A 470 2.17 -2.44 -35.52
CA GLY A 470 2.52 -3.20 -34.31
C GLY A 470 1.33 -3.82 -33.56
N GLY A 471 0.23 -4.11 -34.27
CA GLY A 471 -1.02 -4.66 -33.70
C GLY A 471 -2.05 -3.61 -33.27
N THR A 472 -1.71 -2.32 -33.25
CA THR A 472 -2.62 -1.23 -32.85
C THR A 472 -3.10 -0.46 -34.07
N ALA A 473 -4.35 0.01 -34.07
CA ALA A 473 -4.88 0.81 -35.16
C ALA A 473 -4.40 2.26 -35.02
N CYS A 474 -3.66 2.76 -36.01
CA CYS A 474 -2.96 4.04 -35.95
C CYS A 474 -3.29 4.92 -37.15
N TYR A 475 -3.53 6.21 -36.93
CA TYR A 475 -3.52 7.25 -37.95
C TYR A 475 -2.15 7.97 -37.98
N PRO A 476 -1.22 7.58 -38.88
CA PRO A 476 0.10 8.18 -38.94
C PRO A 476 0.06 9.57 -39.59
N MET A 477 0.77 10.52 -39.00
CA MET A 477 0.91 11.89 -39.47
C MET A 477 2.37 12.36 -39.35
N PHE A 478 2.83 13.12 -40.34
CA PHE A 478 4.15 13.74 -40.28
C PHE A 478 4.07 15.08 -39.54
N ILE A 479 4.87 15.22 -38.49
CA ILE A 479 4.93 16.42 -37.67
C ILE A 479 6.27 17.14 -37.90
N GLY A 480 6.20 18.27 -38.59
CA GLY A 480 7.34 19.15 -38.86
C GLY A 480 7.75 20.03 -37.67
N PRO A 481 8.86 20.80 -37.79
CA PRO A 481 9.48 21.53 -36.68
C PRO A 481 8.62 22.64 -36.05
N LYS A 482 7.61 23.10 -36.79
CA LYS A 482 6.70 24.16 -36.36
C LYS A 482 5.74 23.73 -35.24
N TRP A 483 5.40 22.45 -35.21
CA TRP A 483 4.42 21.91 -34.27
C TRP A 483 5.15 21.37 -33.04
N CYS A 484 4.69 21.79 -31.86
CA CYS A 484 5.35 21.54 -30.59
C CYS A 484 4.51 20.74 -29.60
N ALA A 485 3.18 20.68 -29.75
CA ALA A 485 2.31 19.79 -28.98
C ALA A 485 1.15 19.26 -29.84
N LEU A 486 0.59 18.13 -29.41
CA LEU A 486 -0.58 17.48 -29.99
C LEU A 486 -1.63 17.30 -28.88
N ASN A 487 -2.89 17.57 -29.21
CA ASN A 487 -4.03 17.11 -28.42
C ASN A 487 -4.85 16.14 -29.28
N VAL A 488 -5.21 14.99 -28.72
CA VAL A 488 -6.06 13.99 -29.38
C VAL A 488 -7.30 13.79 -28.53
N SER A 489 -8.44 14.23 -29.04
CA SER A 489 -9.75 13.97 -28.45
C SER A 489 -10.52 12.97 -29.30
N MET A 490 -11.32 12.13 -28.67
CA MET A 490 -12.23 11.20 -29.32
C MET A 490 -13.67 11.44 -28.82
N PHE A 491 -14.58 11.63 -29.76
CA PHE A 491 -16.00 11.89 -29.48
C PHE A 491 -16.85 10.73 -30.01
N GLY A 492 -17.66 10.11 -29.15
CA GLY A 492 -18.59 9.02 -29.51
C GLY A 492 -18.70 7.92 -28.46
N THR A 493 -19.50 6.89 -28.74
CA THR A 493 -19.76 5.73 -27.86
C THR A 493 -19.38 4.43 -28.58
N GLY A 494 -18.15 3.97 -28.36
CA GLY A 494 -17.66 2.75 -29.01
C GLY A 494 -16.57 2.01 -28.26
N GLY A 495 -16.44 2.26 -26.96
CA GLY A 495 -15.50 1.56 -26.06
C GLY A 495 -14.01 1.66 -26.41
N ALA A 496 -13.63 2.52 -27.36
CA ALA A 496 -12.26 2.66 -27.81
C ALA A 496 -11.41 3.50 -26.85
N THR A 497 -10.14 3.14 -26.73
CA THR A 497 -9.13 3.85 -25.93
C THR A 497 -8.20 4.64 -26.86
N PRO A 498 -8.34 5.98 -26.95
CA PRO A 498 -7.43 6.77 -27.75
C PRO A 498 -6.07 6.88 -27.07
N SER A 499 -5.02 6.95 -27.88
CA SER A 499 -3.65 7.14 -27.44
C SER A 499 -2.83 7.92 -28.46
N ILE A 500 -1.74 8.54 -28.02
CA ILE A 500 -0.75 9.16 -28.89
C ILE A 500 0.49 8.27 -28.92
N SER A 501 0.97 7.96 -30.12
CA SER A 501 2.16 7.13 -30.31
C SER A 501 3.20 7.84 -31.18
N ALA A 502 4.46 7.80 -30.78
CA ALA A 502 5.57 8.30 -31.58
C ALA A 502 6.19 7.15 -32.38
N ILE A 503 5.84 7.01 -33.66
CA ILE A 503 6.27 5.88 -34.51
C ILE A 503 7.74 6.02 -34.94
N LEU A 504 8.15 7.22 -35.36
CA LEU A 504 9.54 7.53 -35.67
C LEU A 504 9.91 8.88 -35.05
N PRO A 505 10.97 8.95 -34.23
CA PRO A 505 12.05 7.96 -34.11
C PRO A 505 11.94 6.91 -32.97
N PHE A 506 10.93 6.95 -32.11
CA PHE A 506 10.92 6.14 -30.87
C PHE A 506 10.26 4.76 -30.99
N TYR A 507 9.15 4.67 -31.71
CA TYR A 507 8.26 3.51 -31.77
C TYR A 507 7.65 3.15 -30.39
N MET A 508 7.04 4.16 -29.74
CA MET A 508 6.54 4.09 -28.35
C MET A 508 5.16 4.77 -28.24
N THR A 509 4.30 4.29 -27.33
CA THR A 509 3.09 5.00 -26.89
C THR A 509 3.49 6.06 -25.86
N MET A 510 2.90 7.26 -25.92
CA MET A 510 3.32 8.40 -25.11
C MET A 510 2.25 8.90 -24.13
N ALA A 511 0.97 8.71 -24.46
CA ALA A 511 -0.17 9.14 -23.65
C ALA A 511 -1.44 8.35 -24.04
N GLN A 512 -2.33 8.03 -23.10
CA GLN A 512 -3.60 7.32 -23.34
C GLN A 512 -4.77 7.89 -22.50
N ASP A 513 -6.00 7.78 -23.00
CA ASP A 513 -7.26 8.05 -22.25
C ASP A 513 -8.04 6.74 -22.07
N TRP A 514 -7.64 5.95 -21.10
CA TRP A 514 -8.14 4.59 -20.92
C TRP A 514 -9.26 4.53 -19.89
N TRP A 515 -9.54 5.61 -19.18
CA TRP A 515 -10.43 5.56 -18.03
C TRP A 515 -11.87 6.00 -18.35
N PRO A 516 -12.89 5.16 -18.06
CA PRO A 516 -14.23 5.34 -18.60
C PRO A 516 -14.90 6.68 -18.24
N SER A 517 -15.95 7.04 -18.99
CA SER A 517 -16.56 8.38 -19.03
C SER A 517 -18.07 8.23 -19.20
N PRO A 518 -18.91 8.89 -18.38
CA PRO A 518 -20.17 8.24 -17.97
C PRO A 518 -20.27 7.31 -16.75
N TYR A 519 -19.89 7.59 -15.49
CA TYR A 519 -20.08 6.63 -14.36
C TYR A 519 -19.44 5.24 -14.61
N ASP A 520 -18.16 5.21 -14.96
CA ASP A 520 -17.49 4.01 -15.49
C ASP A 520 -18.11 3.43 -16.79
N GLY A 521 -18.88 4.24 -17.53
CA GLY A 521 -19.49 3.92 -18.82
C GLY A 521 -18.72 4.41 -20.06
N GLU A 522 -19.36 4.31 -21.23
CA GLU A 522 -18.81 4.81 -22.51
C GLU A 522 -19.14 6.29 -22.72
N GLY A 523 -18.13 7.11 -23.00
CA GLY A 523 -18.29 8.55 -23.17
C GLY A 523 -17.12 9.20 -23.91
N PRO A 524 -17.16 10.53 -24.12
CA PRO A 524 -16.11 11.26 -24.80
C PRO A 524 -14.81 11.25 -23.99
N LYS A 525 -13.71 11.27 -24.73
CA LYS A 525 -12.33 11.07 -24.27
C LYS A 525 -11.48 12.24 -24.75
N THR A 526 -11.01 13.12 -23.89
CA THR A 526 -10.54 14.47 -24.30
C THR A 526 -9.30 14.99 -23.57
N ASP A 527 -8.72 14.17 -22.72
CA ASP A 527 -7.64 14.52 -21.79
C ASP A 527 -6.24 14.55 -22.43
N ILE A 528 -6.05 13.90 -23.58
CA ILE A 528 -4.72 13.71 -24.15
C ILE A 528 -4.14 15.01 -24.71
N TYR A 529 -3.09 15.52 -24.05
CA TYR A 529 -2.21 16.60 -24.52
C TYR A 529 -0.76 16.16 -24.34
N TYR A 530 0.07 16.21 -25.37
CA TYR A 530 1.46 15.74 -25.28
C TYR A 530 2.43 16.58 -26.13
N PRO A 531 3.64 16.92 -25.63
CA PRO A 531 4.63 17.66 -26.41
C PRO A 531 5.25 16.79 -27.52
N VAL A 532 5.43 17.37 -28.70
CA VAL A 532 6.12 16.70 -29.80
C VAL A 532 7.62 16.71 -29.49
N THR A 533 8.12 15.67 -28.82
CA THR A 533 9.50 15.63 -28.35
C THR A 533 10.51 15.70 -29.50
N ARG A 534 10.27 14.94 -30.58
CA ARG A 534 11.06 14.99 -31.82
C ARG A 534 10.18 15.06 -33.06
N MET A 535 10.71 15.73 -34.08
CA MET A 535 10.12 15.74 -35.42
C MET A 535 10.16 14.33 -36.03
N GLY A 536 9.11 13.96 -36.74
CA GLY A 536 9.00 12.62 -37.31
C GLY A 536 7.57 12.20 -37.59
N ILE A 537 7.32 10.90 -37.51
CA ILE A 537 6.00 10.32 -37.73
C ILE A 537 5.38 10.02 -36.37
N TRP A 538 4.30 10.72 -36.08
CA TRP A 538 3.45 10.50 -34.90
C TRP A 538 2.14 9.86 -35.35
N ALA A 539 1.42 9.21 -34.44
CA ALA A 539 0.13 8.63 -34.74
C ALA A 539 -0.86 8.87 -33.60
N ALA A 540 -2.13 9.09 -33.96
CA ALA A 540 -3.25 8.90 -33.05
C ALA A 540 -3.66 7.42 -33.16
N SER A 541 -3.66 6.71 -32.04
CA SER A 541 -3.79 5.27 -31.96
C SER A 541 -5.03 4.86 -31.16
N THR A 542 -5.61 3.72 -31.49
CA THR A 542 -6.77 3.12 -30.80
C THR A 542 -6.65 1.60 -30.81
N ASP A 543 -7.27 0.97 -29.83
CA ASP A 543 -7.46 -0.47 -29.71
C ASP A 543 -8.53 -1.00 -30.69
N ILE A 544 -9.58 -0.22 -30.97
CA ILE A 544 -10.73 -0.67 -31.78
C ILE A 544 -11.08 0.33 -32.88
N ILE A 545 -11.11 -0.14 -34.14
CA ILE A 545 -11.65 0.61 -35.29
C ILE A 545 -13.18 0.49 -35.28
N SER A 546 -13.89 1.61 -35.22
CA SER A 546 -15.35 1.64 -35.20
C SER A 546 -15.89 2.92 -35.84
N ASN A 547 -17.08 2.84 -36.44
CA ASN A 547 -17.79 4.00 -36.97
C ASN A 547 -18.59 4.76 -35.90
N ARG A 548 -18.48 4.37 -34.63
CA ARG A 548 -19.21 4.97 -33.51
C ARG A 548 -18.45 6.09 -32.79
N TRP A 549 -17.24 6.40 -33.23
CA TRP A 549 -16.41 7.47 -32.66
C TRP A 549 -15.62 8.19 -33.75
N ASN A 550 -15.25 9.45 -33.49
CA ASN A 550 -14.43 10.30 -34.37
C ASN A 550 -13.26 10.91 -33.60
N TYR A 551 -12.08 10.98 -34.21
CA TYR A 551 -10.94 11.73 -33.69
C TYR A 551 -11.05 13.22 -34.01
N LYS A 552 -10.57 14.04 -33.08
CA LYS A 552 -10.24 15.45 -33.26
C LYS A 552 -8.80 15.68 -32.79
N ILE A 553 -7.91 15.96 -33.73
CA ILE A 553 -6.47 16.09 -33.51
C ILE A 553 -6.10 17.57 -33.65
N THR A 554 -5.62 18.19 -32.58
CA THR A 554 -5.20 19.60 -32.58
C THR A 554 -3.68 19.70 -32.50
N LYS A 555 -3.06 20.38 -33.46
CA LYS A 555 -1.61 20.62 -33.55
C LYS A 555 -1.30 22.04 -33.08
N TYR A 556 -0.43 22.21 -32.08
CA TYR A 556 -0.08 23.52 -31.51
C TYR A 556 1.29 23.99 -31.98
N ALA A 557 1.39 25.23 -32.44
CA ALA A 557 2.67 25.85 -32.76
C ALA A 557 3.40 26.30 -31.49
N GLY A 558 4.71 26.10 -31.44
CA GLY A 558 5.57 26.47 -30.32
C GLY A 558 6.98 26.85 -30.78
N ASP A 559 7.83 27.20 -29.82
CA ASP A 559 9.24 27.48 -30.03
C ASP A 559 10.10 26.38 -29.40
N ARG A 560 11.28 26.11 -30.00
CA ARG A 560 12.23 25.10 -29.52
C ARG A 560 13.61 25.71 -29.33
N TYR A 561 14.19 25.54 -28.16
CA TYR A 561 15.53 26.01 -27.84
C TYR A 561 16.42 24.85 -27.46
N ARG A 562 17.66 24.84 -27.99
CA ARG A 562 18.65 23.81 -27.68
C ARG A 562 19.76 24.39 -26.82
N PHE A 563 20.17 23.66 -25.81
CA PHE A 563 21.31 23.99 -24.95
C PHE A 563 22.10 22.73 -24.63
N LYS A 564 23.33 22.88 -24.17
CA LYS A 564 24.24 21.76 -23.91
C LYS A 564 24.47 21.62 -22.42
N VAL A 565 24.32 20.40 -21.93
CA VAL A 565 24.73 19.98 -20.58
C VAL A 565 26.01 19.16 -20.74
N ALA A 566 27.07 19.60 -20.06
CA ALA A 566 28.41 19.05 -20.22
C ALA A 566 28.72 17.95 -19.20
N ASP A 567 28.12 18.08 -18.01
CA ASP A 567 28.36 17.24 -16.85
C ASP A 567 27.05 16.57 -16.40
N VAL A 568 27.12 15.33 -15.96
CA VAL A 568 25.99 14.60 -15.36
C VAL A 568 25.70 15.10 -13.96
N ASP A 569 26.67 15.75 -13.30
CA ASP A 569 26.50 16.35 -11.98
C ASP A 569 25.78 17.71 -11.96
N SER A 570 25.00 17.95 -13.01
CA SER A 570 24.27 19.19 -13.22
C SER A 570 22.80 19.05 -12.80
N VAL A 571 22.14 20.15 -12.46
CA VAL A 571 20.68 20.26 -12.30
C VAL A 571 20.20 21.32 -13.28
N ILE A 572 19.11 21.06 -14.00
CA ILE A 572 18.55 21.98 -14.99
C ILE A 572 17.31 22.63 -14.40
N ASN A 573 17.30 23.96 -14.28
CA ASN A 573 16.10 24.72 -13.93
C ASN A 573 15.71 25.63 -15.10
N ALA A 574 14.53 25.42 -15.67
CA ALA A 574 14.00 26.23 -16.76
C ALA A 574 12.82 27.07 -16.28
N LYS A 575 13.04 28.38 -16.11
CA LYS A 575 12.04 29.36 -15.68
C LYS A 575 11.53 30.19 -16.85
N LEU A 576 10.24 30.10 -17.10
CA LEU A 576 9.49 30.93 -18.05
C LEU A 576 8.83 32.09 -17.30
N THR A 577 8.98 33.32 -17.81
CA THR A 577 8.32 34.50 -17.26
C THR A 577 7.59 35.31 -18.34
N THR A 578 6.39 35.77 -18.03
CA THR A 578 5.54 36.60 -18.89
C THR A 578 5.10 37.87 -18.15
N THR A 579 4.77 38.93 -18.90
CA THR A 579 4.29 40.19 -18.30
C THR A 579 2.81 40.15 -17.90
N GLU A 580 2.04 39.29 -18.56
CA GLU A 580 0.62 39.06 -18.31
C GLU A 580 0.41 37.56 -18.06
N ALA A 581 -0.62 37.22 -17.27
CA ALA A 581 -0.95 35.84 -16.97
C ALA A 581 -1.26 35.06 -18.27
N SER A 582 -0.63 33.90 -18.45
CA SER A 582 -0.68 33.11 -19.67
C SER A 582 -0.77 31.61 -19.40
N ASP A 583 -1.00 30.84 -20.45
CA ASP A 583 -1.18 29.38 -20.48
C ASP A 583 0.06 28.68 -21.10
N LEU A 584 1.21 29.35 -21.08
CA LEU A 584 2.43 28.84 -21.72
C LEU A 584 3.12 27.83 -20.82
N LEU A 585 3.44 26.67 -21.37
CA LEU A 585 4.17 25.62 -20.67
C LEU A 585 5.58 25.49 -21.24
N VAL A 586 6.52 25.12 -20.37
CA VAL A 586 7.88 24.73 -20.77
C VAL A 586 8.07 23.23 -20.55
N PHE A 587 8.58 22.55 -21.57
CA PHE A 587 8.91 21.12 -21.51
C PHE A 587 10.41 20.92 -21.70
N LEU A 588 11.01 20.03 -20.91
CA LEU A 588 12.41 19.64 -21.01
C LEU A 588 12.53 18.24 -21.60
N ILE A 589 13.31 18.14 -22.67
CA ILE A 589 13.50 16.90 -23.42
C ILE A 589 14.98 16.54 -23.44
N ASP A 590 15.26 15.30 -23.09
CA ASP A 590 16.61 14.76 -23.01
C ASP A 590 17.27 14.61 -24.40
N PRO A 591 18.58 14.35 -24.45
CA PRO A 591 19.32 14.16 -25.71
C PRO A 591 18.82 12.98 -26.55
N GLN A 592 18.12 12.01 -25.97
CA GLN A 592 17.55 10.80 -26.57
C GLN A 592 16.13 11.05 -27.09
N GLY A 593 15.53 12.17 -26.67
CA GLY A 593 14.22 12.66 -27.03
C GLY A 593 13.07 12.24 -26.11
N ASN A 594 13.35 11.72 -24.91
CA ASN A 594 12.32 11.45 -23.91
C ASN A 594 11.96 12.74 -23.16
N LEU A 595 10.71 12.82 -22.71
CA LEU A 595 10.23 13.91 -21.87
C LEU A 595 10.68 13.67 -20.42
N ARG A 596 11.24 14.69 -19.78
CA ARG A 596 11.70 14.62 -18.37
C ARG A 596 11.01 15.62 -17.44
N ALA A 597 10.45 16.69 -17.98
CA ALA A 597 9.71 17.67 -17.19
C ALA A 597 8.76 18.48 -18.09
N PRO A 598 7.65 19.02 -17.58
CA PRO A 598 7.23 19.00 -16.18
C PRO A 598 6.47 17.71 -15.83
N ASP A 599 6.46 17.39 -14.54
CA ASP A 599 5.58 16.35 -14.02
C ASP A 599 4.14 16.85 -13.93
N LEU A 600 3.20 15.91 -14.07
CA LEU A 600 1.78 16.19 -13.91
C LEU A 600 1.42 16.14 -12.43
N PRO A 601 0.59 17.07 -11.92
CA PRO A 601 0.22 17.03 -10.52
C PRO A 601 -0.58 15.76 -10.17
N ALA A 602 -0.35 15.23 -8.98
CA ALA A 602 -1.08 14.06 -8.47
C ALA A 602 -2.59 14.34 -8.32
N TRP A 603 -2.98 15.60 -8.08
CA TRP A 603 -4.37 16.02 -7.89
C TRP A 603 -4.76 17.21 -8.77
N ASN A 604 -6.00 17.19 -9.26
CA ASN A 604 -6.57 18.22 -10.11
C ASN A 604 -8.01 18.56 -9.64
N GLY A 605 -8.21 19.77 -9.13
CA GLY A 605 -9.51 20.30 -8.71
C GLY A 605 -9.62 20.62 -7.21
N PRO A 606 -10.74 21.20 -6.76
CA PRO A 606 -11.00 21.43 -5.34
C PRO A 606 -11.32 20.11 -4.64
N VAL A 607 -10.89 19.98 -3.39
CA VAL A 607 -11.30 18.85 -2.55
C VAL A 607 -12.69 19.12 -1.98
N ASN A 608 -13.66 18.25 -2.31
CA ASN A 608 -15.03 18.33 -1.80
C ASN A 608 -15.11 18.03 -0.28
N PRO A 609 -16.21 18.41 0.41
CA PRO A 609 -16.46 18.03 1.80
C PRO A 609 -16.35 16.52 2.06
N ILE A 610 -16.06 16.14 3.30
CA ILE A 610 -16.03 14.72 3.71
C ILE A 610 -17.38 14.04 3.41
N HIS A 611 -17.34 12.78 2.97
CA HIS A 611 -18.49 12.00 2.47
C HIS A 611 -19.16 12.53 1.18
N VAL A 612 -18.57 13.54 0.53
CA VAL A 612 -19.04 14.04 -0.78
C VAL A 612 -18.07 13.62 -1.87
N TRP A 613 -18.60 12.89 -2.84
CA TRP A 613 -17.77 12.26 -3.85
C TRP A 613 -17.69 13.08 -5.16
N ASN A 614 -16.46 13.28 -5.66
CA ASN A 614 -16.12 13.91 -6.93
C ASN A 614 -16.55 13.14 -8.21
N GLY A 615 -17.11 11.92 -8.08
CA GLY A 615 -17.25 10.96 -9.18
C GLY A 615 -18.65 10.67 -9.69
N LEU A 616 -19.68 11.32 -9.14
CA LEU A 616 -21.07 11.19 -9.63
C LEU A 616 -21.40 12.19 -10.76
N GLU A 617 -20.40 12.66 -11.50
CA GLU A 617 -20.57 13.63 -12.61
C GLU A 617 -21.44 14.84 -12.27
N ASN A 618 -21.19 15.39 -11.08
CA ASN A 618 -21.79 16.64 -10.67
C ASN A 618 -20.67 17.69 -10.53
N PRO A 619 -20.53 18.62 -11.49
CA PRO A 619 -21.42 18.91 -12.63
C PRO A 619 -21.24 17.98 -13.85
N GLU A 620 -22.24 18.00 -14.77
CA GLU A 620 -22.37 17.22 -16.02
C GLU A 620 -21.13 17.27 -16.96
N TYR A 621 -20.24 18.25 -16.75
CA TYR A 621 -18.92 18.33 -17.36
C TYR A 621 -17.87 18.39 -16.25
N ASN A 622 -17.19 17.27 -15.99
CA ASN A 622 -16.17 17.18 -14.93
C ASN A 622 -14.85 17.83 -15.40
N PRO A 623 -14.50 19.05 -14.93
CA PRO A 623 -13.29 19.75 -15.40
C PRO A 623 -12.00 19.14 -14.82
N TRP A 624 -12.11 18.21 -13.87
CA TRP A 624 -11.00 17.59 -13.15
C TRP A 624 -10.36 16.42 -13.91
N ARG A 625 -10.97 15.97 -15.01
CA ARG A 625 -10.42 14.91 -15.87
C ARG A 625 -9.23 15.35 -16.72
N ASN A 626 -9.06 16.65 -16.89
CA ASN A 626 -8.00 17.21 -17.72
C ASN A 626 -7.18 18.21 -16.92
N TRP A 627 -5.85 18.08 -16.93
CA TRP A 627 -5.01 19.11 -16.32
C TRP A 627 -5.00 20.39 -17.17
N HIS A 628 -5.58 21.45 -16.61
CA HIS A 628 -5.61 22.80 -17.19
C HIS A 628 -5.00 23.79 -16.19
N PRO A 629 -3.68 24.04 -16.26
CA PRO A 629 -3.02 24.96 -15.35
C PRO A 629 -3.63 26.36 -15.46
N ALA A 630 -3.87 27.00 -14.30
CA ALA A 630 -4.40 28.35 -14.26
C ALA A 630 -3.44 29.34 -14.96
N PRO A 631 -3.96 30.46 -15.52
CA PRO A 631 -3.12 31.47 -16.12
C PRO A 631 -2.08 32.00 -15.14
N HIS A 632 -0.80 31.95 -15.52
CA HIS A 632 0.32 32.27 -14.65
C HIS A 632 1.30 33.24 -15.31
N THR A 633 2.05 33.99 -14.50
CA THR A 633 3.14 34.87 -14.98
C THR A 633 4.50 34.19 -14.94
N GLU A 634 4.64 33.13 -14.14
CA GLU A 634 5.86 32.34 -14.03
C GLU A 634 5.52 30.85 -14.10
N TYR A 635 6.35 30.08 -14.79
CA TYR A 635 6.25 28.62 -14.87
C TYR A 635 7.64 28.02 -14.92
N SER A 636 7.92 27.01 -14.10
CA SER A 636 9.21 26.35 -14.02
C SER A 636 9.10 24.86 -14.30
N ALA A 637 10.15 24.30 -14.92
CA ALA A 637 10.36 22.87 -15.03
C ALA A 637 11.81 22.57 -14.62
N GLU A 638 12.00 21.55 -13.79
CA GLU A 638 13.30 21.17 -13.22
C GLU A 638 13.63 19.71 -13.56
N VAL A 639 14.92 19.41 -13.69
CA VAL A 639 15.44 18.04 -13.82
C VAL A 639 16.70 17.93 -12.96
N LEU A 640 16.66 17.03 -11.96
CA LEU A 640 17.73 16.84 -10.98
C LEU A 640 18.88 15.95 -11.51
N HIS A 641 18.57 14.92 -12.29
CA HIS A 641 19.55 13.95 -12.81
C HIS A 641 19.67 13.93 -14.35
N PRO A 642 20.12 15.02 -15.00
CA PRO A 642 20.18 15.13 -16.45
C PRO A 642 21.28 14.29 -17.10
N GLU A 643 20.95 13.66 -18.22
CA GLU A 643 21.93 13.03 -19.10
C GLU A 643 22.82 14.04 -19.84
N LYS A 644 24.07 13.65 -20.07
CA LYS A 644 25.04 14.43 -20.85
C LYS A 644 24.61 14.54 -22.31
N GLY A 645 24.44 15.77 -22.81
CA GLY A 645 24.17 15.98 -24.23
C GLY A 645 23.49 17.30 -24.57
N ILE A 646 22.79 17.30 -25.71
CA ILE A 646 22.04 18.47 -26.19
C ILE A 646 20.59 18.32 -25.78
N TRP A 647 20.17 19.14 -24.84
CA TRP A 647 18.80 19.21 -24.35
C TRP A 647 17.97 20.15 -25.22
N THR A 648 16.65 19.92 -25.23
CA THR A 648 15.69 20.78 -25.92
C THR A 648 14.62 21.28 -24.95
N ALA A 649 14.51 22.59 -24.78
CA ALA A 649 13.38 23.24 -24.13
C ALA A 649 12.31 23.60 -25.17
N ILE A 650 11.06 23.20 -24.95
CA ILE A 650 9.91 23.55 -25.80
C ILE A 650 9.00 24.49 -25.04
N VAL A 651 8.66 25.63 -25.66
CA VAL A 651 7.63 26.55 -25.16
C VAL A 651 6.41 26.47 -26.06
N VAL A 652 5.25 26.15 -25.49
CA VAL A 652 4.00 25.89 -26.24
C VAL A 652 2.78 26.30 -25.41
N PRO A 653 1.68 26.80 -26.03
CA PRO A 653 0.49 27.16 -25.29
C PRO A 653 -0.37 25.93 -25.01
N ARG A 654 -1.03 25.91 -23.85
CA ARG A 654 -2.02 24.89 -23.49
C ARG A 654 -3.31 25.03 -24.32
N ASP A 655 -3.75 26.27 -24.60
CA ASP A 655 -4.99 26.53 -25.31
C ASP A 655 -4.77 27.01 -26.75
N ALA A 656 -5.64 26.53 -27.64
CA ALA A 656 -5.54 26.82 -29.08
C ALA A 656 -5.90 28.28 -29.41
N ASN A 657 -6.73 28.91 -28.58
CA ASN A 657 -7.25 30.26 -28.75
C ASN A 657 -6.58 31.23 -27.77
N GLY A 658 -6.19 32.42 -28.22
CA GLY A 658 -5.63 33.47 -27.36
C GLY A 658 -4.79 34.50 -28.12
N SER A 659 -4.35 35.55 -27.43
CA SER A 659 -3.45 36.58 -27.97
C SER A 659 -2.00 36.07 -28.09
N ASN A 660 -1.18 36.78 -28.85
CA ASN A 660 0.27 36.51 -28.89
C ASN A 660 0.91 36.93 -27.56
N VAL A 661 1.76 36.08 -27.00
CA VAL A 661 2.32 36.27 -25.66
C VAL A 661 3.82 36.52 -25.77
N LYS A 662 4.30 37.57 -25.10
CA LYS A 662 5.74 37.84 -24.95
C LYS A 662 6.24 37.12 -23.70
N TYR A 663 7.28 36.30 -23.85
CA TYR A 663 7.85 35.51 -22.77
C TYR A 663 9.37 35.65 -22.72
N THR A 664 9.95 35.41 -21.55
CA THR A 664 11.38 35.26 -21.32
C THR A 664 11.64 33.89 -20.72
N LEU A 665 12.42 33.07 -21.42
CA LEU A 665 12.90 31.79 -20.92
C LEU A 665 14.33 31.97 -20.40
N ASN A 666 14.53 31.65 -19.12
CA ASN A 666 15.83 31.50 -18.48
C ASN A 666 16.05 30.01 -18.18
N VAL A 667 17.18 29.45 -18.59
CA VAL A 667 17.60 28.11 -18.21
C VAL A 667 18.92 28.23 -17.48
N ASP A 668 18.89 27.86 -16.21
CA ASP A 668 20.03 27.83 -15.32
C ASP A 668 20.47 26.38 -15.12
N VAL A 669 21.79 26.17 -15.14
CA VAL A 669 22.40 24.88 -14.85
C VAL A 669 23.23 25.04 -13.60
N ARG A 670 22.85 24.37 -12.51
CA ARG A 670 23.64 24.26 -11.28
C ARG A 670 24.54 23.03 -11.42
N THR A 671 25.83 23.16 -11.18
CA THR A 671 26.76 22.01 -11.11
C THR A 671 27.22 21.85 -9.68
N VAL A 672 27.01 20.65 -9.13
CA VAL A 672 27.45 20.31 -7.77
C VAL A 672 28.97 20.35 -7.71
N SER A 673 29.53 21.04 -6.71
CA SER A 673 30.97 21.11 -6.53
C SER A 673 31.53 19.75 -6.09
N GLN A 674 32.60 19.27 -6.75
CA GLN A 674 33.25 18.01 -6.38
C GLN A 674 33.80 18.05 -4.94
N ASP A 675 34.40 19.18 -4.52
CA ASP A 675 34.89 19.37 -3.15
C ASP A 675 33.74 19.26 -2.12
N ARG A 676 32.54 19.76 -2.46
CA ARG A 676 31.35 19.65 -1.61
C ARG A 676 30.90 18.20 -1.50
N ALA A 677 30.78 17.51 -2.64
CA ALA A 677 30.35 16.12 -2.67
C ALA A 677 31.30 15.19 -1.90
N ASP A 678 32.60 15.31 -2.16
CA ASP A 678 33.61 14.49 -1.51
C ASP A 678 33.68 14.77 0.02
N ALA A 679 33.51 16.02 0.46
CA ALA A 679 33.48 16.38 1.89
C ALA A 679 32.25 15.84 2.62
N THR A 680 31.05 15.98 2.05
CA THR A 680 29.80 15.49 2.66
C THR A 680 29.79 13.98 2.78
N ILE A 681 30.19 13.25 1.73
CA ILE A 681 30.27 11.78 1.77
C ILE A 681 31.33 11.29 2.77
N SER A 682 32.46 12.00 2.86
CA SER A 682 33.50 11.69 3.86
C SER A 682 32.98 11.89 5.28
N ALA A 683 32.27 12.99 5.54
CA ALA A 683 31.70 13.27 6.87
C ALA A 683 30.60 12.27 7.26
N ALA A 684 29.72 11.89 6.33
CA ALA A 684 28.67 10.89 6.58
C ALA A 684 29.27 9.52 6.95
N ASN A 685 30.21 9.02 6.17
CA ASN A 685 30.87 7.73 6.46
C ASN A 685 31.80 7.80 7.68
N ALA A 686 32.42 8.96 7.94
CA ALA A 686 33.18 9.19 9.17
C ALA A 686 32.29 9.09 10.43
N ALA A 687 31.06 9.60 10.37
CA ALA A 687 30.09 9.45 11.46
C ALA A 687 29.72 7.98 11.71
N VAL A 688 29.55 7.19 10.64
CA VAL A 688 29.32 5.73 10.75
C VAL A 688 30.51 5.03 11.41
N ILE A 689 31.74 5.27 10.95
CA ILE A 689 32.95 4.66 11.51
C ILE A 689 33.14 5.07 12.99
N ALA A 690 32.88 6.34 13.31
CA ALA A 690 32.95 6.87 14.66
C ALA A 690 31.92 6.18 15.59
N SER A 691 30.69 6.01 15.11
CA SER A 691 29.61 5.33 15.83
C SER A 691 29.92 3.85 16.10
N LEU A 692 30.41 3.10 15.11
CA LEU A 692 30.74 1.68 15.25
C LEU A 692 31.85 1.40 16.28
N ASN A 693 32.74 2.38 16.51
CA ASN A 693 33.86 2.27 17.46
C ASN A 693 33.66 3.06 18.76
N HIS A 694 32.53 3.77 18.92
CA HIS A 694 32.30 4.70 20.02
C HIS A 694 33.42 5.77 20.16
N MET A 695 33.87 6.33 19.03
CA MET A 695 34.91 7.36 18.96
C MET A 695 34.32 8.74 18.65
N PRO A 696 34.94 9.85 19.11
CA PRO A 696 34.49 11.18 18.76
C PRO A 696 34.78 11.51 17.28
N LEU A 697 33.81 12.17 16.62
CA LEU A 697 33.97 12.77 15.30
C LEU A 697 34.37 14.23 15.44
N LEU A 698 35.42 14.65 14.74
CA LEU A 698 35.93 16.02 14.75
C LEU A 698 36.13 16.53 13.32
N TYR A 699 35.93 17.84 13.11
CA TYR A 699 36.08 18.46 11.80
C TYR A 699 37.35 19.29 11.66
N VAL A 700 37.88 19.35 10.44
CA VAL A 700 38.96 20.25 10.02
C VAL A 700 38.56 21.03 8.78
N THR A 701 39.17 22.20 8.56
CA THR A 701 38.99 22.93 7.29
C THR A 701 39.92 22.36 6.23
N LYS A 702 39.70 22.71 4.95
CA LYS A 702 40.58 22.30 3.84
C LYS A 702 42.05 22.67 4.05
N ASP A 703 42.31 23.82 4.68
CA ASP A 703 43.64 24.43 4.75
C ASP A 703 44.28 24.39 6.14
N SER A 704 43.51 24.18 7.21
CA SER A 704 44.03 24.24 8.58
C SER A 704 43.24 23.41 9.60
N VAL A 705 43.90 23.04 10.71
CA VAL A 705 43.22 22.52 11.91
C VAL A 705 42.67 23.70 12.72
N PRO A 706 41.34 23.81 12.90
CA PRO A 706 40.75 24.86 13.70
C PRO A 706 41.17 24.80 15.18
N ALA A 707 41.15 25.94 15.86
CA ALA A 707 41.55 26.02 17.27
C ALA A 707 40.66 25.17 18.20
N ALA A 708 39.36 25.09 17.92
CA ALA A 708 38.41 24.27 18.66
C ALA A 708 38.77 22.78 18.56
N THR A 709 39.05 22.28 17.35
CA THR A 709 39.50 20.90 17.10
C THR A 709 40.83 20.58 17.80
N ALA A 710 41.80 21.50 17.73
CA ALA A 710 43.10 21.33 18.41
C ALA A 710 42.96 21.28 19.94
N SER A 711 42.06 22.09 20.50
CA SER A 711 41.71 22.07 21.93
C SER A 711 41.03 20.76 22.32
N ALA A 712 40.13 20.24 21.49
CA ALA A 712 39.47 18.96 21.70
C ALA A 712 40.47 17.80 21.71
N PHE A 713 41.42 17.74 20.76
CA PHE A 713 42.48 16.72 20.75
C PHE A 713 43.29 16.70 22.05
N THR A 714 43.62 17.89 22.57
CA THR A 714 44.39 18.04 23.81
C THR A 714 43.57 17.59 25.03
N THR A 715 42.29 17.96 25.08
CA THR A 715 41.38 17.67 26.20
C THR A 715 41.06 16.17 26.29
N LEU A 716 40.83 15.54 25.13
CA LEU A 716 40.49 14.12 25.03
C LEU A 716 41.72 13.21 25.08
N GLY A 717 42.93 13.75 24.94
CA GLY A 717 44.17 12.97 24.93
C GLY A 717 44.38 12.15 23.65
N VAL A 718 43.88 12.66 22.51
CA VAL A 718 43.94 11.98 21.22
C VAL A 718 45.38 11.95 20.70
N THR A 719 45.89 10.74 20.43
CA THR A 719 47.25 10.52 19.91
C THR A 719 47.26 9.92 18.51
N LYS A 720 46.15 9.29 18.12
CA LYS A 720 45.91 8.67 16.81
C LYS A 720 44.66 9.23 16.14
N VAL A 721 44.64 9.26 14.82
CA VAL A 721 43.49 9.72 14.03
C VAL A 721 43.16 8.75 12.90
N ILE A 722 41.88 8.48 12.69
CA ILE A 722 41.36 7.90 11.44
C ILE A 722 40.89 9.07 10.59
N PHE A 723 41.60 9.34 9.49
CA PHE A 723 41.26 10.44 8.59
C PHE A 723 40.47 9.91 7.40
N VAL A 724 39.25 10.43 7.24
CA VAL A 724 38.34 10.08 6.15
C VAL A 724 38.29 11.25 5.19
N GLU A 725 38.92 11.11 4.03
CA GLU A 725 39.00 12.17 3.02
C GLU A 725 38.95 11.61 1.60
N ARG A 726 37.73 11.42 1.08
CA ARG A 726 37.54 11.12 -0.33
C ARG A 726 38.18 12.22 -1.20
N GLY A 727 38.94 11.83 -2.22
CA GLY A 727 39.46 12.77 -3.23
C GLY A 727 40.67 13.63 -2.82
N GLU A 728 41.32 13.32 -1.69
CA GLU A 728 42.50 14.06 -1.17
C GLU A 728 42.24 15.54 -0.84
N ILE A 729 41.01 15.91 -0.48
CA ILE A 729 40.62 17.29 -0.16
C ILE A 729 41.47 17.87 0.99
N GLY A 730 41.85 17.05 1.97
CA GLY A 730 42.56 17.45 3.18
C GLY A 730 44.08 17.39 3.10
N SER A 731 44.66 17.30 1.89
CA SER A 731 46.10 17.14 1.67
C SER A 731 46.98 18.16 2.40
N ALA A 732 46.51 19.40 2.59
CA ALA A 732 47.23 20.46 3.29
C ALA A 732 47.28 20.26 4.82
N VAL A 733 46.25 19.65 5.40
CA VAL A 733 46.07 19.49 6.87
C VAL A 733 46.71 18.20 7.39
N ARG A 734 46.93 17.21 6.52
CA ARG A 734 47.48 15.89 6.86
C ARG A 734 48.75 15.93 7.72
N SER A 735 49.65 16.88 7.44
CA SER A 735 50.91 17.05 8.19
C SER A 735 50.76 17.66 9.59
N SER A 736 49.61 18.29 9.85
CA SER A 736 49.30 18.98 11.11
C SER A 736 48.40 18.16 12.04
N LEU A 737 47.92 16.99 11.59
CA LEU A 737 47.14 16.06 12.41
C LEU A 737 48.06 15.21 13.33
N PRO A 738 47.52 14.68 14.44
CA PRO A 738 48.16 13.61 15.21
C PRO A 738 48.44 12.36 14.35
N THR A 739 49.11 11.34 14.92
CA THR A 739 49.53 10.14 14.18
C THR A 739 48.37 9.50 13.42
N ILE A 740 48.41 9.48 12.09
CA ILE A 740 47.33 8.89 11.28
C ILE A 740 47.44 7.37 11.32
N GLU A 741 46.42 6.71 11.86
CA GLU A 741 46.34 5.25 11.95
C GLU A 741 45.79 4.65 10.65
N LYS A 742 44.77 5.30 10.08
CA LYS A 742 44.17 4.96 8.79
C LYS A 742 43.87 6.25 8.01
N ASP A 743 44.23 6.26 6.74
CA ASP A 743 44.07 7.39 5.81
C ASP A 743 43.22 6.88 4.63
N LEU A 744 41.90 7.11 4.70
CA LEU A 744 40.93 6.58 3.74
C LEU A 744 40.66 7.62 2.66
N LYS A 745 41.10 7.34 1.42
CA LYS A 745 41.11 8.32 0.31
C LYS A 745 40.12 8.01 -0.79
N THR A 746 39.75 6.75 -0.91
CA THR A 746 38.85 6.24 -1.95
C THR A 746 37.58 5.69 -1.33
N MET A 747 36.47 5.70 -2.07
CA MET A 747 35.23 5.08 -1.62
C MET A 747 35.41 3.59 -1.31
N GLN A 748 36.27 2.88 -2.07
CA GLN A 748 36.57 1.47 -1.80
C GLN A 748 37.20 1.28 -0.41
N GLU A 749 38.20 2.08 -0.05
CA GLU A 749 38.85 1.99 1.26
C GLU A 749 37.87 2.29 2.41
N ILE A 750 36.97 3.25 2.22
CA ILE A 750 35.91 3.58 3.20
C ILE A 750 34.94 2.41 3.36
N VAL A 751 34.48 1.85 2.25
CA VAL A 751 33.57 0.70 2.24
C VAL A 751 34.22 -0.53 2.88
N ASP A 752 35.45 -0.86 2.50
CA ASP A 752 36.20 -1.99 3.05
C ASP A 752 36.39 -1.86 4.57
N GLU A 753 36.67 -0.65 5.04
CA GLU A 753 36.80 -0.35 6.47
C GLU A 753 35.47 -0.58 7.20
N ILE A 754 34.36 0.00 6.73
CA ILE A 754 33.03 -0.19 7.34
C ILE A 754 32.63 -1.67 7.33
N LYS A 755 32.88 -2.36 6.21
CA LYS A 755 32.57 -3.78 6.03
C LYS A 755 33.46 -4.71 6.85
N SER A 756 34.61 -4.24 7.33
CA SER A 756 35.50 -5.00 8.22
C SER A 756 34.94 -5.17 9.64
N TYR A 757 34.00 -4.32 10.05
CA TYR A 757 33.40 -4.40 11.38
C TYR A 757 32.41 -5.56 11.50
N PRO A 758 32.45 -6.35 12.59
CA PRO A 758 31.53 -7.48 12.79
C PRO A 758 30.05 -7.10 12.85
N ALA A 759 29.74 -5.84 13.17
CA ALA A 759 28.38 -5.32 13.25
C ALA A 759 27.81 -4.86 11.89
N SER A 760 28.59 -4.94 10.81
CA SER A 760 28.16 -4.50 9.49
C SER A 760 27.24 -5.53 8.81
N GLU A 761 25.98 -5.14 8.62
CA GLU A 761 24.96 -5.95 7.96
C GLU A 761 25.15 -5.95 6.43
N ASN A 762 24.46 -6.86 5.72
CA ASN A 762 24.37 -6.84 4.25
C ASN A 762 23.37 -5.77 3.77
N TYR A 763 23.61 -4.55 4.23
CA TYR A 763 22.75 -3.38 4.03
C TYR A 763 23.55 -2.25 3.38
N ILE A 764 22.89 -1.47 2.53
CA ILE A 764 23.45 -0.38 1.73
C ILE A 764 22.52 0.81 1.82
N THR A 765 23.06 1.98 2.19
CA THR A 765 22.31 3.22 2.30
C THR A 765 22.69 4.15 1.16
N VAL A 766 21.71 4.68 0.44
CA VAL A 766 21.90 5.52 -0.75
C VAL A 766 21.18 6.85 -0.56
N SER A 767 21.84 7.96 -0.91
CA SER A 767 21.26 9.31 -0.88
C SER A 767 21.79 10.15 -2.05
N SER A 768 21.34 11.41 -2.16
CA SER A 768 21.61 12.31 -3.28
C SER A 768 21.85 13.74 -2.80
N LEU A 769 22.79 14.44 -3.46
CA LEU A 769 23.14 15.84 -3.25
C LEU A 769 22.44 16.77 -4.23
N LYS A 770 21.64 16.25 -5.17
CA LYS A 770 21.11 17.03 -6.28
C LYS A 770 20.04 18.03 -5.89
N THR A 771 19.29 17.84 -4.81
CA THR A 771 18.39 18.89 -4.29
C THR A 771 19.20 20.05 -3.70
N GLY A 772 20.37 19.76 -3.15
CA GLY A 772 21.22 20.70 -2.43
C GLY A 772 20.98 20.70 -0.92
N ASP A 773 20.07 19.88 -0.42
CA ASP A 773 19.72 19.78 1.00
C ASP A 773 20.49 18.64 1.71
N GLY A 774 20.35 18.60 3.03
CA GLY A 774 21.09 17.79 3.98
C GLY A 774 20.77 16.30 4.14
N TYR A 775 20.17 15.61 3.16
CA TYR A 775 19.66 14.23 3.35
C TYR A 775 20.72 13.18 3.79
N PHE A 776 22.02 13.50 3.66
CA PHE A 776 23.11 12.66 4.16
C PHE A 776 23.19 12.56 5.69
N ALA A 777 22.71 13.57 6.42
CA ALA A 777 22.68 13.54 7.87
C ALA A 777 21.75 12.42 8.40
N PRO A 778 20.46 12.36 8.03
CA PRO A 778 19.59 11.24 8.40
C PRO A 778 20.06 9.91 7.79
N ALA A 779 20.63 9.92 6.58
CA ALA A 779 21.18 8.71 5.97
C ALA A 779 22.35 8.10 6.76
N ALA A 780 23.25 8.93 7.27
CA ALA A 780 24.35 8.47 8.11
C ALA A 780 23.87 7.88 9.44
N LEU A 781 22.76 8.36 10.01
CA LEU A 781 22.22 7.79 11.24
C LEU A 781 21.66 6.38 11.01
N LEU A 782 20.86 6.18 9.95
CA LEU A 782 20.38 4.86 9.59
C LEU A 782 21.54 3.92 9.24
N ALA A 783 22.52 4.43 8.49
CA ALA A 783 23.70 3.66 8.12
C ALA A 783 24.55 3.26 9.33
N ALA A 784 24.66 4.14 10.34
CA ALA A 784 25.32 3.82 11.59
C ALA A 784 24.62 2.67 12.33
N TYR A 785 23.28 2.64 12.33
CA TYR A 785 22.49 1.57 12.97
C TYR A 785 22.74 0.19 12.35
N HIS A 786 22.76 0.09 11.01
CA HIS A 786 23.03 -1.17 10.29
C HIS A 786 24.53 -1.46 10.06
N GLY A 787 25.40 -0.51 10.40
CA GLY A 787 26.82 -0.56 10.03
C GLY A 787 27.04 -0.65 8.52
N SER A 788 26.26 0.09 7.74
CA SER A 788 26.34 0.16 6.27
C SER A 788 27.13 1.38 5.80
N PRO A 789 27.72 1.34 4.59
CA PRO A 789 28.27 2.53 3.96
C PRO A 789 27.14 3.42 3.41
N VAL A 790 27.38 4.73 3.41
CA VAL A 790 26.54 5.72 2.74
C VAL A 790 27.12 6.01 1.36
N LEU A 791 26.33 5.77 0.31
CA LEU A 791 26.74 5.96 -1.08
C LEU A 791 25.95 7.09 -1.75
N PRO A 792 26.61 7.97 -2.52
CA PRO A 792 25.92 8.89 -3.41
C PRO A 792 25.41 8.13 -4.65
N ILE A 793 24.17 8.40 -5.06
CA ILE A 793 23.55 7.82 -6.26
C ILE A 793 24.24 8.31 -7.56
N GLU A 794 24.85 9.49 -7.50
CA GLU A 794 25.49 10.18 -8.62
C GLU A 794 26.73 9.45 -9.16
N ASP A 795 27.41 8.69 -8.30
CA ASP A 795 28.57 7.89 -8.68
C ASP A 795 28.19 6.62 -9.45
N ALA A 796 26.91 6.23 -9.45
CA ALA A 796 26.46 4.99 -10.07
C ALA A 796 26.57 5.07 -11.62
N PRO A 797 27.20 4.08 -12.27
CA PRO A 797 27.39 4.09 -13.71
C PRO A 797 26.03 4.02 -14.42
N GLY A 798 25.89 4.81 -15.50
CA GLY A 798 24.67 4.83 -16.30
C GLY A 798 23.54 5.72 -15.76
N ASN A 799 23.76 6.44 -14.66
CA ASN A 799 22.80 7.38 -14.06
C ASN A 799 21.42 6.72 -13.82
N PRO A 800 21.32 5.74 -12.90
CA PRO A 800 20.09 5.01 -12.62
C PRO A 800 18.95 5.91 -12.12
N ALA A 801 19.24 6.96 -11.33
CA ALA A 801 18.23 7.96 -10.93
C ALA A 801 17.66 8.71 -12.15
N GLY A 802 18.53 9.08 -13.09
CA GLY A 802 18.11 9.62 -14.38
C GLY A 802 17.34 8.61 -15.23
N VAL A 803 17.49 7.29 -15.06
CA VAL A 803 16.61 6.31 -15.74
C VAL A 803 15.26 6.21 -15.03
N ALA A 804 15.21 6.30 -13.71
CA ALA A 804 13.98 6.30 -12.93
C ALA A 804 13.09 7.49 -13.29
N ASP A 805 13.65 8.70 -13.34
CA ASP A 805 12.99 9.93 -13.82
C ASP A 805 12.36 9.74 -15.21
N ARG A 806 13.08 9.07 -16.14
CA ARG A 806 12.59 8.79 -17.50
C ARG A 806 11.32 7.96 -17.47
N ILE A 807 11.29 6.96 -16.60
CA ILE A 807 10.18 6.03 -16.48
C ILE A 807 9.01 6.71 -15.78
N GLU A 808 9.25 7.44 -14.69
CA GLU A 808 8.17 8.06 -13.92
C GLU A 808 7.48 9.16 -14.73
N THR A 809 8.22 10.09 -15.33
CA THR A 809 7.61 11.10 -16.21
C THR A 809 6.82 10.44 -17.34
N TRP A 810 7.31 9.33 -17.91
CA TRP A 810 6.55 8.60 -18.92
C TRP A 810 5.25 8.04 -18.34
N ARG A 811 5.27 7.41 -17.15
CA ARG A 811 4.08 6.85 -16.48
C ARG A 811 3.08 7.94 -16.13
N LEU A 812 3.53 9.07 -15.60
CA LEU A 812 2.67 10.20 -15.26
C LEU A 812 1.94 10.72 -16.50
N TRP A 813 2.64 10.89 -17.63
CA TRP A 813 2.04 11.38 -18.88
C TRP A 813 1.20 10.32 -19.63
N ASP A 814 1.50 9.03 -19.46
CA ASP A 814 0.70 7.92 -19.97
C ASP A 814 -0.56 7.64 -19.16
N GLY A 815 -0.57 8.07 -17.89
CA GLY A 815 -1.68 7.96 -16.97
C GLY A 815 -2.94 8.72 -17.37
N ASP A 816 -3.97 8.62 -16.53
CA ASP A 816 -5.27 9.29 -16.72
C ASP A 816 -5.75 9.87 -15.37
N TYR A 817 -6.54 10.95 -15.38
CA TYR A 817 -7.14 11.50 -14.16
C TYR A 817 -8.48 10.81 -13.87
N TYR A 818 -8.57 10.24 -12.67
CA TYR A 818 -9.78 9.65 -12.13
C TYR A 818 -10.26 10.43 -10.91
N HIS A 819 -11.44 11.04 -11.00
CA HIS A 819 -12.06 11.78 -9.88
C HIS A 819 -11.19 12.87 -9.26
N GLY A 820 -10.25 13.42 -10.04
CA GLY A 820 -9.26 14.41 -9.62
C GLY A 820 -7.88 13.83 -9.32
N GLY A 821 -7.75 12.54 -9.01
CA GLY A 821 -6.47 11.86 -8.77
C GLY A 821 -5.83 11.32 -10.04
N ARG A 822 -4.51 11.47 -10.18
CA ARG A 822 -3.76 10.95 -11.33
C ARG A 822 -3.40 9.48 -11.10
N ASN A 823 -3.88 8.62 -11.99
CA ASN A 823 -3.51 7.21 -12.03
C ASN A 823 -2.38 7.01 -13.06
N SER A 824 -1.21 6.59 -12.59
CA SER A 824 -0.02 6.42 -13.41
C SER A 824 -0.15 5.30 -14.45
N GLY A 825 0.38 5.51 -15.64
CA GLY A 825 0.40 4.57 -16.76
C GLY A 825 1.26 3.34 -16.50
N SER A 826 1.15 2.36 -17.41
CA SER A 826 1.89 1.08 -17.33
C SER A 826 2.82 0.97 -18.54
N LEU A 827 4.12 0.74 -18.32
CA LEU A 827 5.07 0.61 -19.42
C LEU A 827 4.66 -0.54 -20.37
N PRO A 828 4.86 -0.39 -21.70
CA PRO A 828 4.51 -1.43 -22.64
C PRO A 828 5.25 -2.75 -22.38
N LYS A 829 4.49 -3.82 -22.14
CA LYS A 829 4.98 -5.20 -21.95
C LYS A 829 4.79 -6.02 -23.22
N ALA A 830 5.82 -6.75 -23.63
CA ALA A 830 5.69 -7.75 -24.68
C ALA A 830 5.45 -9.14 -24.09
N ASN A 831 4.63 -9.96 -24.76
CA ASN A 831 4.35 -11.34 -24.35
C ASN A 831 5.50 -12.30 -24.65
N GLU A 832 6.51 -11.86 -25.40
CA GLU A 832 7.71 -12.62 -25.76
C GLU A 832 8.92 -11.68 -25.91
N PRO A 833 10.16 -12.19 -25.81
CA PRO A 833 11.37 -11.38 -25.97
C PRO A 833 11.46 -10.67 -27.34
N VAL A 834 11.56 -9.34 -27.33
CA VAL A 834 11.65 -8.52 -28.56
C VAL A 834 13.11 -8.20 -28.90
N ASN A 835 13.78 -9.08 -29.65
CA ASN A 835 15.18 -8.88 -30.06
C ASN A 835 15.30 -8.13 -31.41
N ILE A 836 15.08 -6.82 -31.41
CA ILE A 836 15.24 -5.96 -32.60
C ILE A 836 16.18 -4.78 -32.33
N THR A 837 17.16 -4.55 -33.21
CA THR A 837 18.03 -3.38 -33.12
C THR A 837 17.32 -2.13 -33.63
N LYS A 838 17.72 -0.93 -33.16
CA LYS A 838 17.18 0.36 -33.65
C LYS A 838 17.24 0.47 -35.19
N LEU A 839 18.33 0.00 -35.80
CA LEU A 839 18.49 -0.04 -37.27
C LEU A 839 17.55 -1.07 -37.92
N GLY A 840 17.41 -2.25 -37.32
CA GLY A 840 16.48 -3.29 -37.79
C GLY A 840 15.04 -2.81 -37.79
N LEU A 841 14.61 -2.16 -36.71
CA LEU A 841 13.29 -1.54 -36.58
C LEU A 841 13.07 -0.45 -37.63
N PHE A 842 14.04 0.44 -37.80
CA PHE A 842 13.97 1.48 -38.83
C PHE A 842 13.80 0.89 -40.24
N ILE A 843 14.54 -0.17 -40.57
CA ILE A 843 14.41 -0.86 -41.87
C ILE A 843 13.02 -1.48 -42.03
N GLN A 844 12.47 -2.11 -40.99
CA GLN A 844 11.13 -2.68 -41.03
C GLN A 844 10.05 -1.60 -41.18
N LEU A 845 10.16 -0.47 -40.47
CA LEU A 845 9.25 0.66 -40.60
C LEU A 845 9.28 1.24 -42.02
N VAL A 846 10.46 1.42 -42.61
CA VAL A 846 10.59 1.87 -44.00
C VAL A 846 9.93 0.88 -44.96
N LYS A 847 10.13 -0.44 -44.79
CA LYS A 847 9.46 -1.47 -45.59
C LYS A 847 7.94 -1.44 -45.43
N PHE A 848 7.46 -1.22 -44.21
CA PHE A 848 6.04 -1.09 -43.91
C PHE A 848 5.42 0.10 -44.65
N PHE A 849 6.00 1.31 -44.52
CA PHE A 849 5.48 2.50 -45.18
C PHE A 849 5.60 2.47 -46.71
N LEU A 850 6.61 1.80 -47.27
CA LEU A 850 6.81 1.73 -48.72
C LEU A 850 6.03 0.60 -49.40
N LYS A 851 5.89 -0.56 -48.76
CA LYS A 851 5.38 -1.79 -49.40
C LYS A 851 4.24 -2.48 -48.65
N LYS A 852 3.93 -2.11 -47.41
CA LYS A 852 2.97 -2.81 -46.52
C LYS A 852 3.26 -4.32 -46.33
N GLU A 853 4.52 -4.73 -46.47
CA GLU A 853 4.93 -6.15 -46.48
C GLU A 853 5.65 -6.61 -45.19
N ALA A 854 5.83 -5.73 -44.20
CA ALA A 854 6.59 -6.05 -42.99
C ALA A 854 5.67 -6.28 -41.77
N THR A 855 5.85 -7.39 -41.08
CA THR A 855 5.34 -7.59 -39.71
C THR A 855 6.18 -6.76 -38.77
N LEU A 856 5.56 -5.79 -38.09
CA LEU A 856 6.23 -4.95 -37.11
C LEU A 856 6.11 -5.57 -35.71
N PRO A 857 7.13 -5.39 -34.83
CA PRO A 857 7.02 -5.79 -33.43
C PRO A 857 5.91 -5.00 -32.71
N PRO A 858 5.45 -5.49 -31.55
CA PRO A 858 4.52 -4.75 -30.70
C PRO A 858 5.01 -3.33 -30.45
N LEU A 859 4.09 -2.36 -30.49
CA LEU A 859 4.40 -0.97 -30.20
C LEU A 859 4.95 -0.84 -28.77
N GLY A 860 6.10 -0.18 -28.62
CA GLY A 860 6.81 -0.03 -27.33
C GLY A 860 7.90 -1.07 -27.05
N LEU A 861 8.07 -2.11 -27.87
CA LEU A 861 9.24 -3.03 -27.88
C LEU A 861 9.63 -3.64 -26.51
N ASP A 862 8.71 -3.84 -25.57
CA ASP A 862 8.99 -4.31 -24.19
C ASP A 862 9.80 -3.29 -23.34
N ALA A 863 9.44 -2.00 -23.42
CA ALA A 863 10.08 -0.91 -22.67
C ALA A 863 10.21 -1.20 -21.17
N ASP A 864 9.18 -1.82 -20.60
CA ASP A 864 9.12 -2.25 -19.20
C ASP A 864 10.32 -3.11 -18.81
N ARG A 865 10.71 -4.06 -19.67
CA ARG A 865 11.89 -4.89 -19.43
C ARG A 865 13.17 -4.08 -19.63
N TYR A 866 13.34 -3.45 -20.79
CA TYR A 866 14.63 -2.86 -21.16
C TYR A 866 15.05 -1.67 -20.31
N TRP A 867 14.09 -0.82 -19.90
CA TRP A 867 14.39 0.36 -19.10
C TRP A 867 14.68 -0.01 -17.64
N ASN A 868 13.93 -0.96 -17.07
CA ASN A 868 14.20 -1.44 -15.71
C ASN A 868 15.47 -2.30 -15.64
N GLU A 869 15.79 -3.11 -16.65
CA GLU A 869 17.08 -3.84 -16.71
C GLU A 869 18.27 -2.87 -16.85
N GLU A 870 18.14 -1.78 -17.61
CA GLU A 870 19.16 -0.72 -17.72
C GLU A 870 19.42 -0.08 -16.34
N MET A 871 18.35 0.24 -15.62
CA MET A 871 18.41 0.83 -14.29
C MET A 871 19.01 -0.12 -13.24
N TYR A 872 18.56 -1.38 -13.20
CA TYR A 872 19.09 -2.40 -12.31
C TYR A 872 20.57 -2.65 -12.55
N LYS A 873 21.01 -2.77 -13.82
CA LYS A 873 22.42 -2.96 -14.16
C LYS A 873 23.28 -1.80 -13.66
N GLY A 874 22.81 -0.56 -13.81
CA GLY A 874 23.55 0.61 -13.31
C GLY A 874 23.81 0.55 -11.80
N MET A 875 22.79 0.18 -11.02
CA MET A 875 22.95 0.00 -9.57
C MET A 875 23.78 -1.24 -9.21
N ASN A 876 23.48 -2.39 -9.82
CA ASN A 876 24.20 -3.63 -9.54
C ASN A 876 25.70 -3.49 -9.87
N ASP A 877 26.05 -2.92 -11.03
CA ASP A 877 27.44 -2.69 -11.44
C ASP A 877 28.16 -1.75 -10.44
N TYR A 878 27.45 -0.80 -9.83
CA TYR A 878 28.01 0.07 -8.79
C TYR A 878 28.39 -0.72 -7.53
N ILE A 879 27.46 -1.56 -7.05
CA ILE A 879 27.62 -2.35 -5.83
C ILE A 879 28.67 -3.45 -6.00
N VAL A 880 28.62 -4.18 -7.11
CA VAL A 880 29.64 -5.18 -7.47
C VAL A 880 31.01 -4.51 -7.62
N GLY A 881 31.06 -3.32 -8.22
CA GLY A 881 32.27 -2.52 -8.34
C GLY A 881 32.91 -2.16 -7.00
N LEU A 882 32.11 -2.06 -5.94
CA LEU A 882 32.55 -1.78 -4.57
C LEU A 882 32.73 -3.04 -3.70
N GLY A 883 32.52 -4.24 -4.23
CA GLY A 883 32.61 -5.49 -3.46
C GLY A 883 31.52 -5.66 -2.40
N LEU A 884 30.36 -5.03 -2.61
CA LEU A 884 29.23 -5.04 -1.68
C LEU A 884 28.23 -6.19 -1.93
N ASP A 885 28.41 -6.95 -3.02
CA ASP A 885 27.71 -8.22 -3.30
C ASP A 885 28.25 -9.31 -2.35
N ARG A 886 27.45 -9.68 -1.35
CA ARG A 886 27.75 -10.69 -0.33
C ARG A 886 26.78 -11.85 -0.45
N ASP A 887 27.13 -12.99 0.15
CA ASP A 887 26.24 -14.15 0.19
C ASP A 887 24.89 -13.82 0.87
N GLY A 888 23.80 -13.88 0.12
CA GLY A 888 22.44 -13.62 0.57
C GLY A 888 21.83 -12.38 -0.10
N PRO A 889 20.51 -12.14 0.08
CA PRO A 889 19.89 -10.98 -0.54
C PRO A 889 20.40 -9.67 0.06
N GLU A 890 20.69 -8.66 -0.78
CA GLU A 890 21.12 -7.35 -0.28
C GLU A 890 19.93 -6.46 0.07
N GLY A 891 20.03 -5.76 1.21
CA GLY A 891 19.07 -4.72 1.63
C GLY A 891 19.54 -3.32 1.21
N TYR A 892 18.66 -2.58 0.53
CA TYR A 892 18.89 -1.19 0.11
C TYR A 892 17.95 -0.25 0.86
N CYS A 893 18.42 0.92 1.26
CA CYS A 893 17.54 2.01 1.67
C CYS A 893 17.92 3.30 0.98
N PHE A 894 16.96 3.89 0.27
CA PHE A 894 17.08 5.19 -0.37
C PHE A 894 16.57 6.26 0.59
N ILE A 895 17.31 7.36 0.73
CA ILE A 895 16.93 8.49 1.59
C ILE A 895 17.07 9.75 0.77
N ALA A 896 15.96 10.15 0.17
CA ALA A 896 15.81 11.31 -0.70
C ALA A 896 14.31 11.57 -0.92
N PRO A 897 13.90 12.79 -1.30
CA PRO A 897 12.53 13.04 -1.72
C PRO A 897 12.20 12.28 -3.00
N ARG A 898 10.92 11.96 -3.21
CA ARG A 898 10.43 11.19 -4.37
C ARG A 898 10.77 11.84 -5.71
N ASP A 899 10.84 13.17 -5.74
CA ASP A 899 11.17 13.94 -6.95
C ASP A 899 12.67 13.87 -7.30
N ASP A 900 13.51 13.46 -6.35
CA ASP A 900 14.95 13.28 -6.55
C ASP A 900 15.28 11.83 -6.90
N ILE A 901 14.84 10.88 -6.07
CA ILE A 901 14.96 9.45 -6.33
C ILE A 901 13.55 8.87 -6.42
N TYR A 902 13.07 8.68 -7.65
CA TYR A 902 11.74 8.14 -7.90
C TYR A 902 11.58 6.68 -7.42
N SER A 903 10.35 6.39 -6.99
CA SER A 903 9.94 5.12 -6.39
C SER A 903 10.24 3.88 -7.25
N ILE A 904 10.22 4.02 -8.57
CA ILE A 904 10.51 2.92 -9.49
C ILE A 904 11.91 2.33 -9.26
N LEU A 905 12.90 3.17 -8.88
CA LEU A 905 14.25 2.69 -8.58
C LEU A 905 14.23 1.70 -7.42
N HIS A 906 13.56 2.05 -6.31
CA HIS A 906 13.45 1.13 -5.19
C HIS A 906 12.75 -0.16 -5.62
N SER A 907 11.65 -0.07 -6.37
CA SER A 907 10.84 -1.24 -6.74
C SER A 907 11.60 -2.22 -7.64
N THR A 908 12.48 -1.70 -8.50
CA THR A 908 13.31 -2.51 -9.40
C THR A 908 14.41 -3.26 -8.67
N MET A 909 14.84 -2.73 -7.52
CA MET A 909 15.78 -3.38 -6.62
C MET A 909 15.08 -4.42 -5.71
N MET A 910 13.76 -4.61 -5.80
CA MET A 910 13.02 -5.65 -5.07
C MET A 910 12.81 -6.89 -5.95
N GLY A 911 13.56 -7.95 -5.68
CA GLY A 911 13.49 -9.20 -6.43
C GLY A 911 14.09 -10.37 -5.66
N ASN A 912 14.41 -11.47 -6.33
CA ASN A 912 14.91 -12.66 -5.64
C ASN A 912 16.30 -12.44 -4.99
N ASN A 913 17.12 -11.53 -5.53
CA ASN A 913 18.48 -11.29 -5.05
C ASN A 913 18.60 -10.07 -4.14
N SER A 914 17.59 -9.22 -4.03
CA SER A 914 17.68 -7.96 -3.27
C SER A 914 16.32 -7.44 -2.84
N TYR A 915 16.31 -6.55 -1.85
CA TYR A 915 15.12 -5.84 -1.40
C TYR A 915 15.47 -4.40 -1.04
N ALA A 916 14.49 -3.48 -1.12
CA ALA A 916 14.72 -2.06 -0.92
C ALA A 916 13.61 -1.39 -0.11
N GLY A 917 13.97 -0.35 0.64
CA GLY A 917 13.05 0.64 1.20
C GLY A 917 13.48 2.06 0.83
N ASP A 918 12.62 3.01 1.14
CA ASP A 918 12.74 4.41 0.75
C ASP A 918 12.28 5.31 1.90
N ILE A 919 12.93 6.44 2.16
CA ILE A 919 12.51 7.42 3.17
C ILE A 919 12.23 8.74 2.44
N PRO A 920 10.98 8.95 1.98
CA PRO A 920 10.62 9.98 1.00
C PRO A 920 10.41 11.37 1.62
N GLY A 921 11.34 11.80 2.48
CA GLY A 921 11.14 13.03 3.23
C GLY A 921 11.26 14.31 2.39
N ILE A 922 10.36 15.26 2.63
CA ILE A 922 10.36 16.58 1.96
C ILE A 922 11.47 17.52 2.45
N THR A 923 11.98 17.29 3.67
CA THR A 923 13.12 18.00 4.26
C THR A 923 14.03 17.01 5.00
N PRO A 924 15.30 17.39 5.26
CA PRO A 924 16.20 16.59 6.11
C PRO A 924 15.63 16.37 7.52
N ALA A 925 14.96 17.38 8.09
CA ALA A 925 14.29 17.30 9.38
C ALA A 925 13.20 16.21 9.41
N TYR A 926 12.36 16.20 8.38
CA TYR A 926 11.32 15.17 8.22
C TYR A 926 11.91 13.77 8.09
N SER A 927 12.91 13.60 7.22
CA SER A 927 13.61 12.31 7.02
C SER A 927 14.25 11.81 8.30
N SER A 928 14.83 12.72 9.11
CA SER A 928 15.37 12.38 10.42
C SER A 928 14.30 11.88 11.39
N ALA A 929 13.10 12.47 11.39
CA ALA A 929 12.02 12.03 12.28
C ALA A 929 11.61 10.58 12.00
N ILE A 930 11.53 10.19 10.72
CA ILE A 930 11.23 8.81 10.30
C ILE A 930 12.38 7.87 10.67
N VAL A 931 13.62 8.20 10.31
CA VAL A 931 14.81 7.38 10.64
C VAL A 931 14.91 7.13 12.14
N VAL A 932 14.73 8.17 12.96
CA VAL A 932 14.78 8.02 14.43
C VAL A 932 13.65 7.14 14.94
N ARG A 933 12.46 7.20 14.34
CA ARG A 933 11.33 6.34 14.69
C ARG A 933 11.61 4.88 14.35
N ASP A 934 12.21 4.60 13.20
CA ASP A 934 12.59 3.25 12.78
C ASP A 934 13.63 2.61 13.72
N ILE A 935 14.74 3.32 14.01
CA ILE A 935 15.81 2.77 14.86
C ILE A 935 15.40 2.62 16.33
N LEU A 936 14.49 3.49 16.83
CA LEU A 936 13.97 3.44 18.20
C LEU A 936 12.65 2.68 18.31
N TYR A 937 12.12 2.09 17.23
CA TYR A 937 10.86 1.36 17.21
C TYR A 937 10.73 0.33 18.37
N PRO A 938 11.76 -0.48 18.71
CA PRO A 938 11.69 -1.42 19.82
C PRO A 938 11.47 -0.78 21.21
N ALA A 939 11.68 0.53 21.35
CA ALA A 939 11.38 1.29 22.56
C ALA A 939 10.07 2.09 22.42
N LEU A 940 9.92 2.83 21.31
CA LEU A 940 8.78 3.75 21.09
C LEU A 940 7.43 3.01 21.04
N ILE A 941 7.39 1.78 20.53
CA ILE A 941 6.14 1.01 20.47
C ILE A 941 5.52 0.75 21.86
N PHE A 942 6.32 0.76 22.94
CA PHE A 942 5.79 0.59 24.29
C PHE A 942 5.02 1.82 24.80
N ALA A 943 5.25 3.01 24.23
CA ALA A 943 4.46 4.19 24.51
C ALA A 943 3.05 4.11 23.89
N ASN A 944 2.82 3.21 22.93
CA ASN A 944 1.53 2.98 22.32
C ASN A 944 0.62 2.14 23.25
N PRO A 945 -0.53 2.69 23.70
CA PRO A 945 -1.46 1.94 24.54
C PRO A 945 -2.12 0.78 23.79
N GLY A 946 -2.31 0.90 22.47
CA GLY A 946 -2.86 -0.14 21.58
C GLY A 946 -1.81 -1.05 20.93
N ARG A 947 -0.58 -1.13 21.46
CA ARG A 947 0.51 -1.94 20.87
C ARG A 947 0.22 -3.44 20.71
N ASN A 948 -0.73 -4.00 21.46
CA ASN A 948 -1.09 -5.42 21.33
C ASN A 948 -2.26 -5.65 20.37
N ILE A 949 -2.79 -4.57 19.77
CA ILE A 949 -3.96 -4.60 18.90
C ILE A 949 -3.50 -4.49 17.45
N THR A 950 -4.11 -5.29 16.58
CA THR A 950 -3.96 -5.25 15.13
C THR A 950 -5.31 -4.92 14.52
N THR A 951 -5.33 -4.16 13.43
CA THR A 951 -6.56 -3.71 12.79
C THR A 951 -6.51 -3.88 11.28
N SER A 952 -7.67 -3.95 10.64
CA SER A 952 -7.78 -4.01 9.19
C SER A 952 -9.04 -3.33 8.69
N GLN A 953 -8.98 -2.83 7.45
CA GLN A 953 -10.13 -2.39 6.68
C GLN A 953 -10.21 -3.22 5.40
N LEU A 954 -10.95 -4.34 5.49
CA LEU A 954 -11.10 -5.33 4.42
C LEU A 954 -12.38 -5.06 3.65
N MET A 955 -12.33 -4.22 2.62
CA MET A 955 -13.51 -3.87 1.82
C MET A 955 -13.75 -4.88 0.69
N ASN A 956 -12.71 -5.18 -0.09
CA ASN A 956 -12.83 -6.01 -1.28
C ASN A 956 -12.23 -7.40 -1.07
N TYR A 957 -12.74 -8.38 -1.81
CA TYR A 957 -12.24 -9.76 -1.84
C TYR A 957 -12.01 -10.42 -0.46
N PRO A 958 -12.94 -10.29 0.50
CA PRO A 958 -12.77 -10.89 1.82
C PRO A 958 -12.63 -12.41 1.76
N ASP A 959 -13.35 -13.11 0.86
CA ASP A 959 -13.33 -14.56 0.71
C ASP A 959 -13.74 -15.03 -0.70
N GLY A 960 -13.25 -16.20 -1.12
CA GLY A 960 -13.81 -16.98 -2.24
C GLY A 960 -13.35 -16.56 -3.64
N SER A 961 -12.43 -15.62 -3.73
CA SER A 961 -11.88 -15.09 -4.98
C SER A 961 -10.89 -16.07 -5.61
N ASN A 962 -10.86 -16.20 -6.94
CA ASN A 962 -9.88 -17.05 -7.63
C ASN A 962 -9.36 -16.36 -8.89
N TYR A 963 -8.05 -16.44 -9.12
CA TYR A 963 -7.42 -16.03 -10.37
C TYR A 963 -7.16 -17.27 -11.25
N GLY A 964 -8.10 -17.60 -12.13
CA GLY A 964 -7.94 -18.69 -13.10
C GLY A 964 -8.26 -20.08 -12.54
N HIS A 965 -7.31 -21.01 -12.61
CA HIS A 965 -7.49 -22.42 -12.18
C HIS A 965 -6.86 -22.73 -10.80
N GLY A 966 -6.54 -21.70 -10.01
CA GLY A 966 -5.96 -21.83 -8.67
C GLY A 966 -6.98 -22.22 -7.58
N PRO A 967 -6.55 -22.44 -6.34
CA PRO A 967 -7.45 -22.50 -5.19
C PRO A 967 -8.08 -21.11 -4.93
N SER A 968 -9.28 -21.08 -4.36
CA SER A 968 -9.88 -19.83 -3.89
C SER A 968 -9.07 -19.25 -2.73
N VAL A 969 -8.92 -17.93 -2.71
CA VAL A 969 -8.25 -17.13 -1.68
C VAL A 969 -9.26 -16.78 -0.58
N PHE A 970 -8.84 -16.82 0.67
CA PHE A 970 -9.71 -16.63 1.85
C PHE A 970 -9.10 -15.60 2.81
N THR A 971 -8.80 -14.43 2.26
CA THR A 971 -7.98 -13.38 2.86
C THR A 971 -8.43 -13.05 4.27
N SER A 972 -9.73 -12.79 4.48
CA SER A 972 -10.26 -12.42 5.80
C SER A 972 -9.96 -13.48 6.86
N ARG A 973 -10.12 -14.76 6.54
CA ARG A 973 -9.89 -15.88 7.46
C ARG A 973 -8.42 -16.05 7.83
N VAL A 974 -7.56 -15.93 6.82
CA VAL A 974 -6.12 -16.10 7.00
C VAL A 974 -5.54 -14.92 7.76
N ILE A 975 -5.95 -13.69 7.41
CA ILE A 975 -5.53 -12.47 8.10
C ILE A 975 -5.99 -12.46 9.55
N LYS A 976 -7.24 -12.82 9.87
CA LYS A 976 -7.72 -12.97 11.26
C LYS A 976 -6.73 -13.81 12.09
N ASN A 977 -6.46 -15.02 11.62
CA ASN A 977 -5.58 -15.96 12.32
C ASN A 977 -4.13 -15.44 12.46
N ILE A 978 -3.59 -14.81 11.41
CA ILE A 978 -2.23 -14.26 11.44
C ILE A 978 -2.14 -13.04 12.37
N PHE A 979 -3.14 -12.16 12.35
CA PHE A 979 -3.14 -10.90 13.08
C PHE A 979 -3.34 -11.12 14.58
N GLN A 980 -4.02 -12.20 14.96
CA GLN A 980 -4.13 -12.62 16.36
C GLN A 980 -2.98 -13.55 16.83
N SER A 981 -2.03 -13.87 15.95
CA SER A 981 -0.88 -14.68 16.33
C SER A 981 -0.02 -13.99 17.40
N HIS A 982 0.66 -14.81 18.23
CA HIS A 982 1.52 -14.33 19.32
C HIS A 982 0.80 -13.44 20.35
N LEU A 983 -0.44 -13.80 20.70
CA LEU A 983 -1.25 -13.13 21.73
C LEU A 983 -1.66 -11.68 21.39
N ARG A 984 -1.75 -11.36 20.09
CA ARG A 984 -2.29 -10.08 19.62
C ARG A 984 -3.81 -10.14 19.56
N THR A 985 -4.48 -9.02 19.76
CA THR A 985 -5.93 -8.89 19.59
C THR A 985 -6.23 -8.29 18.22
N PHE A 986 -7.22 -8.82 17.50
CA PHE A 986 -7.60 -8.32 16.18
C PHE A 986 -8.95 -7.59 16.23
N GLU A 987 -8.96 -6.36 15.74
CA GLU A 987 -10.15 -5.50 15.67
C GLU A 987 -10.27 -4.91 14.26
N GLY A 988 -11.07 -5.56 13.41
CA GLY A 988 -11.34 -5.10 12.05
C GLY A 988 -12.50 -4.10 11.98
N HIS A 989 -12.37 -3.10 11.11
CA HIS A 989 -13.34 -2.03 10.91
C HIS A 989 -13.51 -1.72 9.41
N CYS A 990 -14.75 -1.65 8.94
CA CYS A 990 -15.08 -1.22 7.58
C CYS A 990 -15.63 0.22 7.56
N LEU A 991 -16.22 0.68 8.66
CA LEU A 991 -16.73 2.04 8.81
C LEU A 991 -15.60 3.05 9.05
N TRP A 992 -15.67 4.23 8.42
CA TRP A 992 -14.64 5.27 8.60
C TRP A 992 -14.52 5.74 10.05
N ASP A 993 -15.63 6.09 10.72
CA ASP A 993 -15.58 6.61 12.10
C ASP A 993 -14.97 5.60 13.07
N ALA A 994 -15.28 4.31 12.89
CA ALA A 994 -14.74 3.22 13.68
C ALA A 994 -13.23 3.05 13.45
N HIS A 995 -12.84 3.05 12.17
CA HIS A 995 -11.44 2.97 11.77
C HIS A 995 -10.63 4.17 12.30
N LEU A 996 -11.14 5.39 12.16
CA LEU A 996 -10.50 6.61 12.64
C LEU A 996 -10.30 6.59 14.16
N GLN A 997 -11.30 6.16 14.91
CA GLN A 997 -11.18 6.03 16.36
C GLN A 997 -10.06 5.05 16.73
N ARG A 998 -10.05 3.86 16.10
CA ARG A 998 -9.01 2.85 16.33
C ARG A 998 -7.61 3.38 16.06
N MET A 999 -7.43 4.08 14.93
CA MET A 999 -6.14 4.64 14.55
C MET A 999 -5.66 5.70 15.55
N ASN A 1000 -6.56 6.53 16.06
CA ASN A 1000 -6.25 7.57 17.05
C ASN A 1000 -6.02 7.03 18.48
N GLU A 1001 -6.65 5.91 18.84
CA GLU A 1001 -6.39 5.19 20.10
C GLU A 1001 -5.05 4.45 20.07
N GLY A 1002 -4.61 4.08 18.87
CA GLY A 1002 -3.35 3.39 18.59
C GLY A 1002 -3.56 1.93 18.23
N ALA A 1003 -2.76 1.45 17.30
CA ALA A 1003 -2.65 0.04 16.93
C ALA A 1003 -1.19 -0.28 16.60
N SER A 1004 -0.83 -1.57 16.61
CA SER A 1004 0.50 -2.03 16.18
C SER A 1004 0.62 -2.15 14.67
N VAL A 1005 -0.43 -2.68 14.03
CA VAL A 1005 -0.48 -2.97 12.60
C VAL A 1005 -1.85 -2.59 12.05
N MET A 1006 -1.88 -1.95 10.88
CA MET A 1006 -3.06 -1.70 10.06
C MET A 1006 -2.90 -2.36 8.69
N TYR A 1007 -3.92 -3.10 8.23
CA TYR A 1007 -3.99 -3.59 6.85
C TYR A 1007 -5.23 -3.09 6.10
N TYR A 1008 -5.02 -2.39 5.00
CA TYR A 1008 -6.07 -1.90 4.11
C TYR A 1008 -6.17 -2.74 2.83
N LEU A 1009 -7.38 -3.19 2.50
CA LEU A 1009 -7.70 -3.89 1.25
C LEU A 1009 -8.96 -3.28 0.62
N GLY A 1010 -8.77 -2.45 -0.41
CA GLY A 1010 -9.89 -1.73 -1.03
C GLY A 1010 -9.48 -0.85 -2.21
N HIS A 1011 -10.41 0.00 -2.64
CA HIS A 1011 -10.15 0.96 -3.72
C HIS A 1011 -9.32 2.14 -3.21
N ALA A 1012 -8.45 2.67 -4.06
CA ALA A 1012 -7.63 3.84 -3.73
C ALA A 1012 -7.91 5.07 -4.60
N THR A 1013 -8.96 5.00 -5.44
CA THR A 1013 -9.51 6.16 -6.17
C THR A 1013 -8.46 7.03 -6.89
N GLY A 1014 -7.50 6.39 -7.56
CA GLY A 1014 -6.42 7.12 -8.25
C GLY A 1014 -5.36 7.73 -7.31
N GLY A 1015 -5.18 7.16 -6.11
CA GLY A 1015 -4.18 7.57 -5.12
C GLY A 1015 -4.65 8.65 -4.15
N SER A 1016 -5.91 9.10 -4.26
CA SER A 1016 -6.44 10.29 -3.59
C SER A 1016 -7.15 10.03 -2.26
N GLY A 1017 -7.52 8.78 -1.96
CA GLY A 1017 -8.25 8.47 -0.73
C GLY A 1017 -8.44 6.99 -0.46
N ILE A 1018 -9.24 6.71 0.57
CA ILE A 1018 -9.62 5.37 1.02
C ILE A 1018 -11.12 5.14 0.81
N SER A 1019 -11.50 3.90 0.51
CA SER A 1019 -12.89 3.45 0.47
C SER A 1019 -13.31 2.88 1.81
N ALA A 1020 -14.49 3.27 2.31
CA ALA A 1020 -15.09 2.81 3.54
C ALA A 1020 -16.55 2.37 3.32
N GLN A 1021 -17.09 1.63 4.29
CA GLN A 1021 -18.52 1.30 4.32
C GLN A 1021 -19.32 2.59 4.44
N TYR A 1022 -20.38 2.69 3.64
CA TYR A 1022 -21.20 3.90 3.59
C TYR A 1022 -21.99 4.11 4.89
N LEU A 1023 -21.86 5.29 5.50
CA LEU A 1023 -22.69 5.74 6.63
C LEU A 1023 -23.72 6.74 6.14
N GLN A 1024 -24.98 6.61 6.55
CA GLN A 1024 -26.03 7.56 6.18
C GLN A 1024 -25.80 8.89 6.91
N THR A 1025 -25.37 9.92 6.18
CA THR A 1025 -25.21 11.30 6.68
C THR A 1025 -26.24 12.24 6.06
N GLU A 1026 -26.33 13.48 6.55
CA GLU A 1026 -27.21 14.53 5.98
C GLU A 1026 -26.86 14.91 4.52
N ASN A 1027 -25.71 14.46 4.02
CA ASN A 1027 -25.21 14.72 2.67
C ASN A 1027 -25.47 13.56 1.69
N CYS A 1028 -26.21 12.52 2.09
CA CYS A 1028 -26.41 11.28 1.33
C CYS A 1028 -27.82 11.20 0.68
N SER A 1029 -27.90 10.66 -0.56
CA SER A 1029 -29.16 10.50 -1.33
C SER A 1029 -29.65 9.04 -1.46
N TYR A 1030 -29.14 8.13 -0.63
CA TYR A 1030 -29.44 6.68 -0.67
C TYR A 1030 -30.60 6.34 0.30
N PRO A 1031 -31.38 5.25 0.08
CA PRO A 1031 -32.52 4.89 0.95
C PRO A 1031 -32.22 4.88 2.46
N ASP A 1032 -33.26 5.08 3.26
CA ASP A 1032 -33.27 5.30 4.72
C ASP A 1032 -32.79 4.10 5.57
N GLN A 1033 -31.60 3.56 5.31
CA GLN A 1033 -31.08 2.41 6.02
C GLN A 1033 -29.64 2.59 6.52
N ILE A 1034 -29.46 2.41 7.83
CA ILE A 1034 -28.18 2.54 8.54
C ILE A 1034 -27.41 1.21 8.46
N TRP A 1035 -26.24 1.23 7.84
CA TRP A 1035 -25.32 0.07 7.80
C TRP A 1035 -24.40 0.04 9.02
N TRP A 1036 -24.01 -1.17 9.45
CA TRP A 1036 -23.19 -1.38 10.65
C TRP A 1036 -21.74 -1.68 10.31
N ASP A 1037 -20.86 -1.38 11.26
CA ASP A 1037 -19.44 -1.73 11.17
C ASP A 1037 -19.24 -3.24 11.28
N SER A 1038 -18.17 -3.75 10.67
CA SER A 1038 -17.81 -5.16 10.75
C SER A 1038 -16.32 -5.37 10.47
N TRP A 1039 -15.81 -6.54 10.84
CA TRP A 1039 -14.41 -6.92 10.63
C TRP A 1039 -14.04 -7.12 9.15
N ARG A 1040 -15.04 -7.27 8.26
CA ARG A 1040 -14.88 -7.39 6.81
C ARG A 1040 -16.10 -6.86 6.06
N GLY A 1041 -15.89 -6.48 4.80
CA GLY A 1041 -16.89 -5.97 3.88
C GLY A 1041 -17.94 -7.02 3.50
N TYR A 1042 -19.14 -6.56 3.16
CA TYR A 1042 -20.32 -7.38 2.86
C TYR A 1042 -21.26 -6.71 1.85
N HIS A 1043 -22.04 -7.52 1.13
CA HIS A 1043 -23.00 -7.06 0.11
C HIS A 1043 -24.32 -6.59 0.74
N TYR A 1044 -24.30 -5.40 1.29
CA TYR A 1044 -25.44 -4.84 2.03
C TYR A 1044 -26.69 -4.61 1.16
N ASP A 1045 -26.55 -4.18 -0.09
CA ASP A 1045 -27.69 -3.98 -1.01
C ASP A 1045 -28.34 -5.31 -1.46
N TYR A 1046 -27.63 -6.43 -1.29
CA TYR A 1046 -28.15 -7.78 -1.52
C TYR A 1046 -28.64 -8.45 -0.23
N TRP A 1047 -28.74 -7.68 0.88
CA TRP A 1047 -29.13 -8.17 2.20
C TRP A 1047 -28.29 -9.35 2.68
N GLN A 1048 -27.00 -9.31 2.32
CA GLN A 1048 -25.98 -10.21 2.85
C GLN A 1048 -25.27 -9.55 4.01
N THR A 1049 -24.73 -10.37 4.88
CA THR A 1049 -24.07 -10.00 6.13
C THR A 1049 -22.58 -10.28 6.01
N SER A 1050 -21.77 -9.83 6.96
CA SER A 1050 -20.35 -10.22 7.02
C SER A 1050 -20.14 -11.72 7.29
N ARG A 1051 -21.19 -12.49 7.58
CA ARG A 1051 -21.08 -13.96 7.70
C ARG A 1051 -21.29 -14.69 6.38
N ASP A 1052 -21.95 -14.05 5.42
CA ASP A 1052 -22.15 -14.63 4.10
C ASP A 1052 -20.80 -14.82 3.41
N ASN A 1053 -20.55 -16.06 2.98
CA ASN A 1053 -19.31 -16.40 2.29
C ASN A 1053 -19.42 -16.03 0.82
N GLY A 1054 -18.41 -15.35 0.28
CA GLY A 1054 -18.33 -15.06 -1.14
C GLY A 1054 -17.50 -13.82 -1.45
N GLN A 1055 -17.31 -13.58 -2.75
CA GLN A 1055 -16.58 -12.42 -3.23
C GLN A 1055 -17.41 -11.15 -2.99
N VAL A 1056 -16.81 -10.17 -2.31
CA VAL A 1056 -17.36 -8.81 -2.14
C VAL A 1056 -16.56 -7.83 -2.98
N TRP A 1057 -17.27 -6.91 -3.64
CA TRP A 1057 -16.69 -5.87 -4.48
C TRP A 1057 -17.54 -4.61 -4.35
N TYR A 1058 -16.97 -3.58 -3.73
CA TYR A 1058 -17.60 -2.27 -3.64
C TYR A 1058 -17.33 -1.47 -4.93
N ASN A 1059 -18.31 -0.71 -5.39
CA ASN A 1059 -18.25 0.04 -6.64
C ASN A 1059 -18.62 1.52 -6.40
N PRO A 1060 -18.12 2.47 -7.21
CA PRO A 1060 -18.69 3.81 -7.38
C PRO A 1060 -20.20 3.89 -7.68
N GLN A 1061 -20.94 2.80 -7.79
CA GLN A 1061 -22.37 2.89 -8.09
C GLN A 1061 -23.18 1.90 -7.29
N PRO A 1062 -24.45 2.25 -6.99
CA PRO A 1062 -25.42 1.28 -6.53
C PRO A 1062 -25.49 0.07 -7.48
N PRO A 1063 -25.68 -1.15 -6.98
CA PRO A 1063 -26.01 -1.54 -5.61
C PRO A 1063 -24.78 -2.04 -4.81
N THR A 1064 -23.63 -1.36 -4.82
CA THR A 1064 -22.49 -1.68 -3.92
C THR A 1064 -21.65 -0.43 -3.61
N LEU A 1065 -22.31 0.71 -3.43
CA LEU A 1065 -21.68 2.01 -3.21
C LEU A 1065 -20.74 2.04 -1.99
N TYR A 1066 -19.49 2.46 -2.19
CA TYR A 1066 -18.60 2.81 -1.08
C TYR A 1066 -18.58 4.30 -0.79
N ASP A 1067 -18.27 4.65 0.45
CA ASP A 1067 -17.92 6.01 0.85
C ASP A 1067 -16.42 6.27 0.63
N ILE A 1068 -16.06 7.49 0.25
CA ILE A 1068 -14.67 7.87 -0.05
C ILE A 1068 -14.24 8.95 0.91
N ILE A 1069 -13.15 8.67 1.62
CA ILE A 1069 -12.49 9.64 2.45
C ILE A 1069 -11.20 10.06 1.75
N HIS A 1070 -11.18 11.30 1.28
CA HIS A 1070 -10.01 11.89 0.64
C HIS A 1070 -8.88 12.10 1.67
N TYR A 1071 -7.62 11.93 1.27
CA TYR A 1071 -6.46 12.00 2.18
C TYR A 1071 -6.32 13.35 2.90
N LYS A 1072 -6.80 14.45 2.29
CA LYS A 1072 -7.00 15.74 2.98
C LYS A 1072 -7.76 15.62 4.30
N TRP A 1073 -8.88 14.89 4.30
CA TRP A 1073 -9.72 14.73 5.50
C TRP A 1073 -9.12 13.71 6.46
N VAL A 1074 -8.46 12.67 5.93
CA VAL A 1074 -7.67 11.72 6.72
C VAL A 1074 -6.61 12.47 7.53
N ASP A 1075 -5.81 13.32 6.87
CA ASP A 1075 -4.78 14.16 7.49
C ASP A 1075 -5.36 15.10 8.56
N GLN A 1076 -6.48 15.77 8.28
CA GLN A 1076 -7.11 16.67 9.24
C GLN A 1076 -7.68 15.95 10.49
N GLN A 1077 -8.14 14.71 10.34
CA GLN A 1077 -8.83 13.98 11.41
C GLN A 1077 -7.93 13.05 12.21
N MET A 1078 -6.84 12.55 11.60
CA MET A 1078 -5.85 11.73 12.27
C MET A 1078 -5.05 12.55 13.29
N ARG A 1079 -4.49 11.83 14.25
CA ARG A 1079 -3.59 12.31 15.29
C ARG A 1079 -2.40 11.36 15.35
N ASN A 1080 -1.54 11.52 16.35
CA ASN A 1080 -0.40 10.64 16.57
C ASN A 1080 -0.78 9.14 16.52
N LEU A 1081 -0.25 8.42 15.54
CA LEU A 1081 -0.42 6.99 15.30
C LEU A 1081 0.51 6.11 16.13
N ARG A 1082 1.45 6.71 16.88
CA ARG A 1082 2.28 6.05 17.91
C ARG A 1082 3.05 4.85 17.38
N SER A 1083 3.74 5.04 16.25
CA SER A 1083 4.57 4.02 15.60
C SER A 1083 3.76 2.80 15.12
N ASN A 1084 2.57 3.03 14.57
CA ASN A 1084 1.77 2.00 13.89
C ASN A 1084 2.40 1.60 12.53
N ALA A 1085 2.38 0.31 12.21
CA ALA A 1085 2.84 -0.26 10.95
C ALA A 1085 1.71 -0.31 9.92
N ILE A 1086 1.87 0.36 8.76
CA ILE A 1086 0.78 0.55 7.81
C ILE A 1086 1.00 -0.28 6.54
N PHE A 1087 0.03 -1.13 6.19
CA PHE A 1087 0.05 -1.97 5.00
C PHE A 1087 -1.14 -1.72 4.08
N TYR A 1088 -0.90 -1.65 2.78
CA TYR A 1088 -1.89 -1.30 1.76
C TYR A 1088 -1.88 -2.24 0.57
N THR A 1089 -3.03 -2.84 0.27
CA THR A 1089 -3.31 -3.49 -1.02
C THR A 1089 -4.35 -2.68 -1.77
N SER A 1090 -3.87 -1.76 -2.60
CA SER A 1090 -4.70 -0.86 -3.41
C SER A 1090 -3.93 -0.36 -4.64
N CYS A 1091 -4.64 0.16 -5.63
CA CYS A 1091 -4.01 0.72 -6.83
C CYS A 1091 -3.44 2.12 -6.55
N VAL A 1092 -2.22 2.40 -7.02
CA VAL A 1092 -1.54 3.71 -7.06
C VAL A 1092 -1.44 4.51 -5.75
N THR A 1093 -1.83 3.97 -4.59
CA THR A 1093 -1.68 4.69 -3.31
C THR A 1093 -0.23 5.01 -3.00
N GLY A 1094 0.71 4.10 -3.31
CA GLY A 1094 2.13 4.34 -3.08
C GLY A 1094 2.71 5.48 -3.91
N ASP A 1095 2.08 5.80 -5.05
CA ASP A 1095 2.49 6.91 -5.94
C ASP A 1095 1.83 8.24 -5.52
N GLY A 1096 0.64 8.17 -4.91
CA GLY A 1096 -0.07 9.33 -4.37
C GLY A 1096 0.48 9.81 -3.02
N ASP A 1097 -0.24 10.71 -2.35
CA ASP A 1097 0.24 11.32 -1.09
C ASP A 1097 -0.20 10.56 0.17
N GLY A 1098 -1.00 9.50 0.00
CA GLY A 1098 -1.47 8.66 1.11
C GLY A 1098 -0.36 8.19 2.07
N PRO A 1099 0.77 7.65 1.59
CA PRO A 1099 1.87 7.21 2.47
C PRO A 1099 2.43 8.35 3.33
N MET A 1100 2.56 9.54 2.75
CA MET A 1100 3.10 10.70 3.45
C MET A 1100 2.18 11.13 4.59
N VAL A 1101 0.87 11.16 4.35
CA VAL A 1101 -0.12 11.45 5.41
C VAL A 1101 0.03 10.51 6.61
N TYR A 1102 0.26 9.20 6.40
CA TYR A 1102 0.48 8.29 7.52
C TYR A 1102 1.79 8.56 8.27
N LEU A 1103 2.87 8.84 7.54
CA LEU A 1103 4.19 9.12 8.13
C LEU A 1103 4.18 10.44 8.91
N ASP A 1104 3.47 11.46 8.44
CA ASP A 1104 3.31 12.78 9.08
C ASP A 1104 2.68 12.67 10.48
N HIS A 1105 1.74 11.73 10.63
CA HIS A 1105 1.04 11.45 11.89
C HIS A 1105 1.76 10.42 12.76
N GLY A 1106 3.00 10.03 12.43
CA GLY A 1106 3.82 9.19 13.30
C GLY A 1106 3.64 7.68 13.12
N ALA A 1107 3.21 7.22 11.94
CA ALA A 1107 3.43 5.83 11.55
C ALA A 1107 4.93 5.50 11.56
N VAL A 1108 5.29 4.25 11.86
CA VAL A 1108 6.70 3.81 11.79
C VAL A 1108 7.15 3.63 10.34
N PHE A 1109 6.34 2.97 9.53
CA PHE A 1109 6.59 2.80 8.10
C PHE A 1109 5.25 2.59 7.36
N TRP A 1110 5.32 2.67 6.04
CA TRP A 1110 4.23 2.35 5.12
C TRP A 1110 4.68 1.34 4.06
N CYS A 1111 3.85 0.34 3.73
CA CYS A 1111 4.13 -0.62 2.66
C CYS A 1111 2.90 -0.81 1.78
N GLY A 1112 3.07 -0.80 0.45
CA GLY A 1112 1.98 -1.01 -0.49
C GLY A 1112 2.42 -0.94 -1.95
N TYR A 1113 1.52 -0.52 -2.85
CA TYR A 1113 1.78 -0.51 -4.29
C TYR A 1113 1.56 0.88 -4.92
N ALA A 1114 2.50 1.33 -5.76
CA ALA A 1114 2.42 2.53 -6.60
C ALA A 1114 1.87 2.27 -8.01
N GLY A 1115 1.66 1.01 -8.38
CA GLY A 1115 1.18 0.63 -9.71
C GLY A 1115 -0.34 0.57 -9.84
N ALA A 1116 -0.83 0.61 -11.08
CA ALA A 1116 -2.22 0.32 -11.41
C ALA A 1116 -2.47 -1.20 -11.48
N ARG A 1117 -3.73 -1.65 -11.30
CA ARG A 1117 -4.13 -3.07 -11.38
C ARG A 1117 -3.44 -3.98 -10.34
N CYS A 1118 -3.08 -3.42 -9.19
CA CYS A 1118 -2.47 -4.16 -8.08
C CYS A 1118 -3.49 -4.90 -7.22
N LEU A 1119 -4.75 -4.44 -7.18
CA LEU A 1119 -5.82 -5.07 -6.43
C LEU A 1119 -6.33 -6.32 -7.20
N SER A 1120 -5.93 -7.51 -6.75
CA SER A 1120 -6.30 -8.79 -7.38
C SER A 1120 -6.26 -9.97 -6.40
N PRO A 1121 -6.88 -11.12 -6.73
CA PRO A 1121 -6.74 -12.32 -5.91
C PRO A 1121 -5.28 -12.81 -5.78
N VAL A 1122 -4.41 -12.49 -6.76
CA VAL A 1122 -2.98 -12.84 -6.70
C VAL A 1122 -2.24 -12.00 -5.66
N SER A 1123 -2.54 -10.69 -5.58
CA SER A 1123 -1.93 -9.82 -4.56
C SER A 1123 -2.40 -10.20 -3.15
N GLU A 1124 -3.60 -10.73 -3.00
CA GLU A 1124 -4.09 -11.26 -1.72
C GLU A 1124 -3.39 -12.53 -1.30
N GLN A 1125 -3.25 -13.50 -2.21
CA GLN A 1125 -2.49 -14.71 -1.92
C GLN A 1125 -1.04 -14.36 -1.53
N GLN A 1126 -0.45 -13.35 -2.17
CA GLN A 1126 0.86 -12.83 -1.77
C GLN A 1126 0.81 -12.20 -0.37
N ALA A 1127 -0.20 -11.37 -0.08
CA ALA A 1127 -0.38 -10.76 1.23
C ALA A 1127 -0.51 -11.82 2.35
N GLU A 1128 -1.29 -12.89 2.14
CA GLU A 1128 -1.41 -14.01 3.09
C GLU A 1128 -0.04 -14.61 3.44
N LEU A 1129 0.79 -14.91 2.44
CA LEU A 1129 2.12 -15.49 2.63
C LEU A 1129 3.11 -14.48 3.25
N PHE A 1130 3.04 -13.24 2.83
CA PHE A 1130 3.85 -12.14 3.34
C PHE A 1130 3.56 -11.87 4.82
N PHE A 1131 2.29 -11.77 5.20
CA PHE A 1131 1.89 -11.58 6.59
C PHE A 1131 2.26 -12.77 7.46
N GLN A 1132 2.19 -14.00 6.94
CA GLN A 1132 2.64 -15.19 7.65
C GLN A 1132 4.14 -15.08 8.02
N ASP A 1133 4.98 -14.61 7.11
CA ASP A 1133 6.43 -14.49 7.35
C ASP A 1133 6.76 -13.36 8.34
N ILE A 1134 6.12 -12.19 8.25
CA ILE A 1134 6.43 -11.07 9.15
C ILE A 1134 5.78 -11.20 10.53
N MET A 1135 4.52 -11.66 10.61
CA MET A 1135 3.74 -11.66 11.85
C MET A 1135 3.91 -12.93 12.68
N VAL A 1136 4.15 -14.08 12.03
CA VAL A 1136 4.30 -15.38 12.70
C VAL A 1136 5.75 -15.82 12.77
N ASN A 1137 6.50 -15.73 11.66
CA ASN A 1137 7.91 -16.16 11.62
C ASN A 1137 8.88 -15.06 12.10
N GLY A 1138 8.44 -13.80 12.15
CA GLY A 1138 9.26 -12.68 12.64
C GLY A 1138 10.37 -12.27 11.67
N GLU A 1139 10.14 -12.42 10.37
CA GLU A 1139 11.10 -12.03 9.35
C GLU A 1139 11.08 -10.51 9.08
N PRO A 1140 12.21 -9.92 8.66
CA PRO A 1140 12.23 -8.53 8.20
C PRO A 1140 11.31 -8.31 7.00
N ILE A 1141 10.64 -7.15 6.96
CA ILE A 1141 9.59 -6.82 5.99
C ILE A 1141 10.08 -6.92 4.54
N GLY A 1142 11.21 -6.30 4.22
CA GLY A 1142 11.77 -6.30 2.86
C GLY A 1142 12.11 -7.70 2.36
N LEU A 1143 12.68 -8.53 3.24
CA LEU A 1143 13.01 -9.93 2.94
C LEU A 1143 11.76 -10.78 2.68
N ALA A 1144 10.73 -10.65 3.53
CA ALA A 1144 9.47 -11.37 3.38
C ALA A 1144 8.74 -10.98 2.08
N LEU A 1145 8.73 -9.68 1.75
CA LEU A 1145 8.10 -9.21 0.52
C LEU A 1145 8.84 -9.73 -0.73
N SER A 1146 10.18 -9.61 -0.74
CA SER A 1146 11.04 -10.12 -1.81
C SER A 1146 10.78 -11.61 -2.08
N LYS A 1147 10.73 -12.47 -1.06
CA LYS A 1147 10.51 -13.93 -1.18
C LYS A 1147 9.28 -14.34 -1.99
N HIS A 1148 8.24 -13.52 -2.01
CA HIS A 1148 6.98 -13.82 -2.71
C HIS A 1148 6.76 -12.97 -3.95
N LEU A 1149 7.24 -11.72 -3.96
CA LEU A 1149 7.03 -10.77 -5.06
C LEU A 1149 7.53 -11.29 -6.42
N TRP A 1150 8.76 -11.82 -6.48
CA TRP A 1150 9.37 -12.29 -7.73
C TRP A 1150 8.62 -13.50 -8.35
N LYS A 1151 7.73 -14.15 -7.59
CA LYS A 1151 6.92 -15.28 -8.10
C LYS A 1151 5.76 -14.79 -8.97
N CYS A 1152 5.23 -13.60 -8.67
CA CYS A 1152 4.00 -13.06 -9.28
C CYS A 1152 4.30 -11.92 -10.27
N SER A 1153 5.30 -11.09 -9.98
CA SER A 1153 5.73 -9.93 -10.77
C SER A 1153 6.96 -10.24 -11.65
N ARG A 1154 7.29 -9.34 -12.58
CA ARG A 1154 8.54 -9.41 -13.34
C ARG A 1154 9.71 -9.20 -12.38
N ASP A 1155 10.72 -10.05 -12.47
CA ASP A 1155 11.92 -9.97 -11.64
C ASP A 1155 13.11 -9.49 -12.47
N TYR A 1156 13.49 -8.24 -12.27
CA TYR A 1156 14.61 -7.61 -12.96
C TYR A 1156 15.97 -8.03 -12.39
N THR A 1157 16.00 -8.57 -11.16
CA THR A 1157 17.24 -8.94 -10.47
C THR A 1157 17.86 -10.21 -11.04
N THR A 1158 17.03 -11.18 -11.42
CA THR A 1158 17.47 -12.44 -12.05
C THR A 1158 17.36 -12.41 -13.57
N GLY A 1159 16.44 -11.63 -14.13
CA GLY A 1159 16.18 -11.61 -15.56
C GLY A 1159 15.60 -12.93 -16.11
N ASP A 1160 15.05 -13.80 -15.25
CA ASP A 1160 14.56 -15.13 -15.63
C ASP A 1160 13.42 -15.00 -16.67
N PRO A 1161 13.60 -15.55 -17.90
CA PRO A 1161 12.56 -15.54 -18.93
C PRO A 1161 11.23 -16.13 -18.47
N TYR A 1162 11.23 -17.12 -17.57
CA TYR A 1162 9.99 -17.71 -17.08
C TYR A 1162 9.17 -16.70 -16.27
N ARG A 1163 9.83 -15.91 -15.41
CA ARG A 1163 9.16 -14.87 -14.61
C ARG A 1163 8.82 -13.62 -15.42
N MET A 1164 9.66 -13.25 -16.39
CA MET A 1164 9.45 -12.09 -17.26
C MET A 1164 8.19 -12.19 -18.15
N TYR A 1165 7.83 -13.42 -18.55
CA TYR A 1165 6.78 -13.66 -19.56
C TYR A 1165 5.66 -14.59 -19.09
N ASN A 1166 5.55 -14.86 -17.78
CA ASN A 1166 4.41 -15.61 -17.27
C ASN A 1166 3.11 -14.76 -17.33
N GLN A 1167 1.97 -15.44 -17.26
CA GLN A 1167 0.68 -14.77 -17.40
C GLN A 1167 0.44 -13.71 -16.31
N THR A 1168 0.82 -13.99 -15.05
CA THR A 1168 0.59 -13.07 -13.93
C THR A 1168 1.43 -11.79 -14.06
N SER A 1169 2.70 -11.90 -14.46
CA SER A 1169 3.62 -10.76 -14.57
C SER A 1169 3.32 -9.85 -15.77
N LEU A 1170 2.67 -10.39 -16.81
CA LEU A 1170 2.16 -9.63 -17.94
C LEU A 1170 0.85 -8.90 -17.63
N GLN A 1171 0.01 -9.45 -16.75
CA GLN A 1171 -1.32 -8.89 -16.44
C GLN A 1171 -1.30 -7.91 -15.25
N LEU A 1172 -0.41 -8.13 -14.28
CA LEU A 1172 -0.26 -7.29 -13.10
C LEU A 1172 0.79 -6.20 -13.36
N ASN A 1173 0.55 -4.99 -12.86
CA ASN A 1173 1.54 -3.91 -12.86
C ASN A 1173 1.86 -3.50 -11.42
N MET A 1174 2.36 -4.44 -10.63
CA MET A 1174 2.70 -4.22 -9.22
C MET A 1174 4.05 -3.52 -9.13
N ILE A 1175 4.04 -2.30 -8.61
CA ILE A 1175 5.22 -1.53 -8.23
C ILE A 1175 5.18 -1.46 -6.70
N PRO A 1176 5.83 -2.39 -6.00
CA PRO A 1176 5.84 -2.39 -4.54
C PRO A 1176 6.72 -1.27 -4.00
N CYS A 1177 6.25 -0.64 -2.92
CA CYS A 1177 6.99 0.41 -2.21
C CYS A 1177 6.99 0.11 -0.72
N ILE A 1178 8.17 0.24 -0.09
CA ILE A 1178 8.33 0.29 1.36
C ILE A 1178 8.87 1.67 1.70
N TYR A 1179 8.08 2.47 2.41
CA TYR A 1179 8.50 3.76 2.94
C TYR A 1179 8.88 3.62 4.41
N GLY A 1180 10.18 3.56 4.71
CA GLY A 1180 10.78 3.21 6.01
C GLY A 1180 11.88 2.15 5.87
N ASP A 1181 12.49 1.75 6.99
CA ASP A 1181 13.54 0.71 6.99
C ASP A 1181 13.01 -0.66 6.55
N PRO A 1182 13.52 -1.26 5.45
CA PRO A 1182 13.09 -2.59 5.01
C PRO A 1182 13.53 -3.72 5.94
N ASN A 1183 14.49 -3.49 6.85
CA ASN A 1183 14.91 -4.47 7.85
C ASN A 1183 14.08 -4.44 9.15
N LEU A 1184 13.05 -3.59 9.22
CA LEU A 1184 12.18 -3.50 10.39
C LEU A 1184 11.46 -4.84 10.67
N ILE A 1185 11.41 -5.21 11.94
CA ILE A 1185 10.67 -6.37 12.46
C ILE A 1185 9.48 -5.85 13.26
N ILE A 1186 8.29 -6.40 12.99
CA ILE A 1186 7.05 -5.98 13.64
C ILE A 1186 7.02 -6.43 15.11
N TYR A 1187 6.53 -5.55 15.98
CA TYR A 1187 6.36 -5.82 17.41
C TYR A 1187 5.52 -7.07 17.68
N SER A 1188 5.96 -7.88 18.66
CA SER A 1188 5.18 -8.95 19.28
C SER A 1188 4.92 -8.64 20.75
N PRO A 1189 3.74 -8.97 21.31
CA PRO A 1189 3.47 -8.92 22.75
C PRO A 1189 4.48 -9.65 23.64
N GLU A 1190 5.28 -10.56 23.06
CA GLU A 1190 6.36 -11.28 23.75
C GLU A 1190 7.62 -10.43 23.98
N TRP A 1191 7.76 -9.28 23.29
CA TRP A 1191 8.90 -8.38 23.44
C TRP A 1191 8.96 -7.80 24.85
N THR A 1192 10.18 -7.65 25.37
CA THR A 1192 10.42 -7.03 26.66
C THR A 1192 10.82 -5.58 26.47
N SER A 1193 10.17 -4.65 27.18
CA SER A 1193 10.52 -3.23 27.10
C SER A 1193 11.99 -3.02 27.46
N PRO A 1194 12.81 -2.43 26.55
CA PRO A 1194 14.18 -2.08 26.87
C PRO A 1194 14.23 -1.13 28.06
N VAL A 1195 15.22 -1.28 28.95
CA VAL A 1195 15.40 -0.37 30.08
C VAL A 1195 16.34 0.76 29.65
N PRO A 1196 15.93 2.04 29.74
CA PRO A 1196 16.77 3.15 29.33
C PRO A 1196 17.95 3.36 30.30
N ALA A 1197 19.14 3.64 29.78
CA ALA A 1197 20.30 4.12 30.53
C ALA A 1197 20.14 5.61 30.92
N ASP A 1198 20.86 6.04 31.95
CA ASP A 1198 20.94 7.48 32.28
C ASP A 1198 21.74 8.22 31.20
N GLY A 1199 21.32 9.45 30.90
CA GLY A 1199 21.86 10.28 29.80
C GLY A 1199 23.04 11.14 30.16
#